data_AF-A0A819ESR0-F1
#
_entry.id   AF-A0A819ESR0-F1
#
_cell.length_a   1.000
_cell.length_b   1.000
_cell.length_c   1.000
_cell.angle_alpha   90.00
_cell.angle_beta   90.00
_cell.angle_gamma   90.00
#
_symmetry.space_group_name_H-M   'P 1'
#
loop_
_entity.id
_entity.type
_entity.pdbx_description
1 polymer ?
#
loop_
_entity_poly.entity_id
_entity_poly.type
_entity_poly.pdbx_seq_one_letter_code
_entity_poly.pdbx_strand_id
1 'polypeptide(L)'
;MSFSYLKLQLKLPSNNMLSFVRTFRQAQRSTGPKSQMGEFRVLQLTQSKGSRSGPMKKRGKPKFKEVPPPRYLRMSTDQDWTNVWPTAATFKQSVVPLPITQGYVSSDNENKGLPVEKYANAELMKIPNFFHLTPNHIKKHCAEIKKYCTPWPEELNSDEACEYYLPIQITTHDYLTSTPSIRDSRARVVKFNFKLTQLEFDEHSRDKFIRLAGQRYNTDTDELTLVADKCPYRKQNYDYAQYLLTALYFESWKTENWEQDKTKNDWQTYYWDKSPSRTRLLDILKVAEKDPSSVDSKSVLEHNKKLVERYRTSITRVQDEGVENELKNLTDYKNDIIVFMSSSELDKLVSTKYGWHVSFDKEFDSQWKPFSRPRVRQLMEFVPLMMRYLHVWYKLKKEKRRSHIDFFNPISLQQIYGAPIGGLGCGTIGRGFKGEFCRYQLVPGLYEFYTVEANTFTVCIRRRHATVYCQVLITNRLRKKGLNSWNSAFPKENGYYQALYPQSWTTYDLPGQNVRLLCKQLSPFIPNDYKDSSLPVASFVWYIENLNDEPVEVSIMFTWQAGSASNEFLCKDISHESIHISKDDISATGISIKQTLRDMNLEYCIMGKKEPDNIITTRTNFNVESEIEGRNVWLDLTDDGRLTEIESQSPRIATLNSASCVCITTTVEPKSIKVSEFALAWHMPKIKFGYGSKIYTKWYTKFFDQETLNGTVLCLHTMNNRLTWEEAINKWQQPVLDDSLLPDWYKSALFNESYFIADGGSIWLDVNDDTALPEHIRNWGRFGYLEGHEYRMMNTYDVHFYASFALIQLWPQLELSIQHDYATSIICEKLESRAYLFCGQSGQRKTLHSVPHDLGDPDEEPWLLINAYIVHDTADWKDLGLKYVLQVYRDFIYTQNKQFLIDLWPTIKLVMNRVKTQDTDGDGIVDNGGFADQTYDAWAATGASAYCGGLHIAALRASMEMAQIMDDTSSIDEYEVWLKLAKKSYSEKLWNGEYYSYDSSSSIHCNSIMSDQLAGFWYLRLCGHKYEDFEKDRVDSTLNKIFKTNVMQFGNGKLGAVNGMTKAGQLEIVSMQSEEVWTGVTYGLSSTMIMEDFKHEAFLTSEGIYNTCYNIAGLAFQTPEALTREARFRSCGYMRPLSIWAIQKAIELSRLEANSNKNQI
;
A
#
# COMPACT_ATOMS: atom_id res chain seq x y z
N MET A 1 46.68 7.82 -32.29
CA MET A 1 46.46 6.72 -33.25
C MET A 1 44.96 6.75 -33.58
N SER A 2 44.44 7.50 -34.57
CA SER A 2 44.60 7.50 -36.03
C SER A 2 44.39 6.13 -36.68
N PHE A 3 43.26 5.89 -37.34
CA PHE A 3 43.17 6.07 -38.80
C PHE A 3 41.72 6.08 -39.30
N SER A 4 41.55 6.77 -40.42
CA SER A 4 40.34 7.38 -40.94
C SER A 4 40.20 7.01 -42.42
N TYR A 5 38.95 6.93 -42.91
CA TYR A 5 38.50 7.13 -44.31
C TYR A 5 38.86 6.09 -45.40
N LEU A 6 37.85 5.68 -46.19
CA LEU A 6 37.67 6.16 -47.57
C LEU A 6 36.29 5.83 -48.18
N LYS A 7 35.77 6.81 -48.95
CA LYS A 7 34.57 6.77 -49.83
C LYS A 7 34.87 6.08 -51.16
N LEU A 8 33.85 5.56 -51.83
CA LEU A 8 33.76 5.58 -53.31
C LEU A 8 32.29 5.50 -53.79
N GLN A 9 31.87 6.53 -54.52
CA GLN A 9 30.70 6.55 -55.43
C GLN A 9 31.05 5.80 -56.72
N LEU A 10 30.04 5.30 -57.47
CA LEU A 10 30.00 5.24 -58.95
C LEU A 10 28.59 4.74 -59.39
N LYS A 11 27.73 5.64 -59.88
CA LYS A 11 27.31 5.88 -61.28
C LYS A 11 26.38 4.83 -61.91
N LEU A 12 25.18 5.30 -62.24
CA LEU A 12 24.17 4.73 -63.15
C LEU A 12 24.75 4.40 -64.55
N PRO A 13 24.02 3.58 -65.31
CA PRO A 13 23.56 4.06 -66.62
C PRO A 13 22.05 3.90 -66.83
N SER A 14 21.54 4.81 -67.65
CA SER A 14 20.18 4.98 -68.11
C SER A 14 19.93 4.30 -69.47
N ASN A 15 18.67 3.95 -69.67
CA ASN A 15 17.88 3.98 -70.91
C ASN A 15 18.08 2.94 -72.04
N ASN A 16 16.89 2.41 -72.39
CA ASN A 16 16.35 2.10 -73.72
C ASN A 16 16.80 0.84 -74.47
N MET A 17 15.84 -0.07 -74.69
CA MET A 17 15.49 -0.50 -76.05
C MET A 17 14.11 -1.19 -76.12
N LEU A 18 13.27 -0.63 -76.98
CA LEU A 18 11.99 -1.15 -77.47
C LEU A 18 12.19 -2.30 -78.47
N SER A 19 11.30 -3.29 -78.46
CA SER A 19 10.77 -3.97 -79.67
C SER A 19 9.38 -4.52 -79.28
N PHE A 20 8.24 -4.03 -79.78
CA PHE A 20 7.69 -4.17 -81.14
C PHE A 20 7.95 -5.58 -81.71
N VAL A 21 7.03 -6.39 -82.22
CA VAL A 21 5.60 -6.36 -82.60
C VAL A 21 5.46 -7.58 -83.56
N ARG A 22 4.22 -7.98 -83.87
CA ARG A 22 3.82 -8.80 -85.05
C ARG A 22 3.94 -10.33 -84.93
N THR A 23 2.95 -11.15 -85.31
CA THR A 23 1.49 -11.04 -85.48
C THR A 23 0.99 -12.29 -86.21
N PHE A 24 -0.29 -12.60 -85.97
CA PHE A 24 -1.34 -13.00 -86.92
C PHE A 24 -1.49 -14.46 -87.41
N ARG A 25 -2.72 -14.96 -87.13
CA ARG A 25 -3.68 -15.65 -88.04
C ARG A 25 -3.30 -17.09 -88.48
N GLN A 26 -4.22 -18.03 -88.73
CA GLN A 26 -5.68 -18.05 -88.82
C GLN A 26 -6.16 -19.53 -88.87
N ALA A 27 -7.39 -19.77 -88.40
CA ALA A 27 -8.40 -20.70 -88.92
C ALA A 27 -8.09 -22.20 -89.14
N GLN A 28 -8.95 -23.07 -88.55
CA GLN A 28 -9.97 -23.82 -89.30
C GLN A 28 -10.98 -24.53 -88.37
N ARG A 29 -12.19 -24.76 -88.89
CA ARG A 29 -13.33 -25.49 -88.30
C ARG A 29 -13.19 -27.00 -88.57
N SER A 30 -13.60 -27.87 -87.64
CA SER A 30 -14.59 -28.97 -87.86
C SER A 30 -14.81 -29.89 -86.63
N THR A 31 -16.08 -30.30 -86.44
CA THR A 31 -16.63 -31.56 -85.88
C THR A 31 -16.47 -31.93 -84.38
N GLY A 32 -17.60 -32.05 -83.66
CA GLY A 32 -17.74 -32.61 -82.28
C GLY A 32 -17.74 -34.15 -82.21
N PRO A 33 -18.37 -34.85 -81.23
CA PRO A 33 -19.32 -34.34 -80.20
C PRO A 33 -19.26 -34.99 -78.77
N LYS A 34 -20.16 -34.50 -77.88
CA LYS A 34 -20.76 -35.12 -76.66
C LYS A 34 -19.89 -35.17 -75.39
N SER A 35 -20.38 -34.92 -74.17
CA SER A 35 -21.69 -34.49 -73.66
C SER A 35 -21.61 -34.27 -72.14
N GLN A 36 -22.58 -33.47 -71.63
CA GLN A 36 -23.08 -33.37 -70.25
C GLN A 36 -22.44 -32.34 -69.30
N MET A 37 -22.94 -31.10 -69.50
CA MET A 37 -23.59 -30.23 -68.51
C MET A 37 -22.87 -29.91 -67.19
N GLY A 38 -22.45 -28.64 -67.08
CA GLY A 38 -22.25 -27.99 -65.80
C GLY A 38 -21.56 -26.62 -65.79
N GLU A 39 -21.42 -25.90 -66.92
CA GLU A 39 -20.84 -24.55 -66.88
C GLU A 39 -21.80 -23.49 -66.31
N PHE A 40 -21.31 -22.84 -65.26
CA PHE A 40 -21.83 -21.66 -64.60
C PHE A 40 -21.92 -20.49 -65.59
N ARG A 41 -23.09 -19.83 -65.70
CA ARG A 41 -23.21 -18.61 -66.50
C ARG A 41 -22.59 -17.42 -65.75
N VAL A 42 -21.61 -16.79 -66.38
CA VAL A 42 -21.04 -15.50 -65.97
C VAL A 42 -22.10 -14.40 -66.07
N LEU A 43 -22.33 -13.66 -64.97
CA LEU A 43 -23.22 -12.51 -64.90
C LEU A 43 -22.56 -11.31 -65.62
N GLN A 44 -23.09 -10.89 -66.77
CA GLN A 44 -22.74 -9.61 -67.39
C GLN A 44 -23.60 -8.49 -66.81
N LEU A 45 -23.01 -7.64 -65.97
CA LEU A 45 -23.67 -6.51 -65.29
C LEU A 45 -23.54 -5.17 -66.02
N THR A 46 -23.49 -5.17 -67.35
CA THR A 46 -23.69 -3.93 -68.13
C THR A 46 -24.02 -4.25 -69.59
N GLN A 47 -25.30 -4.09 -69.95
CA GLN A 47 -25.66 -3.80 -71.34
C GLN A 47 -26.28 -2.41 -71.42
N SER A 48 -25.65 -1.59 -72.28
CA SER A 48 -26.02 -0.23 -72.63
C SER A 48 -27.41 -0.15 -73.24
N LYS A 49 -28.15 0.90 -72.89
CA LYS A 49 -29.39 1.30 -73.55
C LYS A 49 -29.18 1.46 -75.06
N GLY A 50 -29.91 0.66 -75.84
CA GLY A 50 -30.08 0.83 -77.27
C GLY A 50 -31.53 0.58 -77.66
N SER A 51 -32.23 1.66 -78.00
CA SER A 51 -33.55 1.77 -78.63
C SER A 51 -34.02 0.54 -79.42
N ARG A 52 -35.25 0.07 -79.16
CA ARG A 52 -36.15 -0.47 -80.19
C ARG A 52 -37.61 -0.45 -79.71
N SER A 53 -38.37 0.47 -80.31
CA SER A 53 -39.82 0.54 -80.30
C SER A 53 -40.43 -0.63 -81.09
N GLY A 54 -41.48 -1.25 -80.53
CA GLY A 54 -42.33 -2.25 -81.20
C GLY A 54 -43.64 -2.44 -80.41
N PRO A 55 -44.79 -2.70 -81.07
CA PRO A 55 -46.10 -2.36 -80.54
C PRO A 55 -46.61 -3.35 -79.47
N MET A 56 -47.16 -2.78 -78.40
CA MET A 56 -47.68 -3.49 -77.24
C MET A 56 -49.03 -4.14 -77.58
N LYS A 57 -49.09 -5.48 -77.65
CA LYS A 57 -50.38 -6.21 -77.69
C LYS A 57 -51.09 -6.04 -76.34
N LYS A 58 -52.33 -5.53 -76.36
CA LYS A 58 -53.24 -5.48 -75.21
C LYS A 58 -53.43 -6.89 -74.62
N ARG A 59 -52.84 -7.16 -73.45
CA ARG A 59 -53.23 -8.28 -72.58
C ARG A 59 -54.38 -7.82 -71.69
N GLY A 60 -55.47 -8.60 -71.67
CA GLY A 60 -56.66 -8.32 -70.88
C GLY A 60 -56.38 -8.23 -69.38
N LYS A 61 -57.28 -7.53 -68.65
CA LYS A 61 -57.20 -7.37 -67.19
C LYS A 61 -57.08 -8.74 -66.51
N PRO A 62 -56.06 -8.98 -65.66
CA PRO A 62 -56.00 -10.20 -64.87
C PRO A 62 -57.14 -10.19 -63.86
N LYS A 63 -57.97 -11.24 -63.85
CA LYS A 63 -58.89 -11.50 -62.74
C LYS A 63 -58.04 -11.87 -61.52
N PHE A 64 -57.98 -10.99 -60.53
CA PHE A 64 -57.41 -11.31 -59.23
C PHE A 64 -58.34 -12.32 -58.53
N LYS A 65 -57.81 -13.47 -58.12
CA LYS A 65 -58.51 -14.37 -57.20
C LYS A 65 -58.74 -13.63 -55.88
N GLU A 66 -59.90 -13.82 -55.27
CA GLU A 66 -60.17 -13.35 -53.90
C GLU A 66 -59.04 -13.84 -52.98
N VAL A 67 -58.34 -12.88 -52.37
CA VAL A 67 -57.22 -13.19 -51.49
C VAL A 67 -57.78 -13.44 -50.10
N PRO A 68 -57.49 -14.59 -49.47
CA PRO A 68 -57.94 -14.87 -48.10
C PRO A 68 -57.41 -13.82 -47.11
N PRO A 69 -58.18 -13.43 -46.07
CA PRO A 69 -57.73 -12.47 -45.06
C PRO A 69 -56.40 -12.86 -44.38
N PRO A 70 -55.58 -11.88 -43.97
CA PRO A 70 -54.30 -12.09 -43.30
C PRO A 70 -54.36 -13.06 -42.10
N ARG A 71 -53.28 -13.80 -41.86
CA ARG A 71 -53.21 -14.83 -40.80
C ARG A 71 -53.45 -14.29 -39.39
N TYR A 72 -53.07 -13.05 -39.09
CA TYR A 72 -53.28 -12.44 -37.78
C TYR A 72 -54.77 -12.25 -37.43
N LEU A 73 -55.69 -12.31 -38.41
CA LEU A 73 -57.14 -12.32 -38.18
C LEU A 73 -57.72 -13.73 -38.01
N ARG A 74 -56.90 -14.78 -38.21
CA ARG A 74 -57.36 -16.18 -38.31
C ARG A 74 -56.72 -17.11 -37.29
N MET A 75 -55.67 -16.68 -36.60
CA MET A 75 -54.92 -17.52 -35.66
C MET A 75 -54.52 -16.71 -34.43
N SER A 76 -54.59 -17.35 -33.26
CA SER A 76 -54.11 -16.77 -32.01
C SER A 76 -52.59 -16.61 -32.04
N THR A 77 -52.10 -15.58 -31.35
CA THR A 77 -50.67 -15.35 -31.07
C THR A 77 -50.09 -16.32 -30.04
N ASP A 78 -50.94 -17.01 -29.27
CA ASP A 78 -50.51 -17.87 -28.15
C ASP A 78 -50.29 -19.34 -28.55
N GLN A 79 -50.31 -19.62 -29.85
CA GLN A 79 -50.04 -20.95 -30.39
C GLN A 79 -48.56 -21.34 -30.29
N ASP A 80 -48.27 -22.63 -30.49
CA ASP A 80 -46.89 -23.11 -30.52
C ASP A 80 -46.14 -22.52 -31.73
N TRP A 81 -45.38 -21.47 -31.47
CA TRP A 81 -44.57 -20.74 -32.45
C TRP A 81 -43.54 -21.61 -33.17
N THR A 82 -43.16 -22.76 -32.60
CA THR A 82 -42.26 -23.70 -33.27
C THR A 82 -42.85 -24.31 -34.54
N ASN A 83 -44.18 -24.37 -34.65
CA ASN A 83 -44.89 -24.81 -35.86
C ASN A 83 -45.12 -23.65 -36.85
N VAL A 84 -45.19 -22.42 -36.36
CA VAL A 84 -45.40 -21.21 -37.15
C VAL A 84 -44.10 -20.77 -37.85
N TRP A 85 -42.97 -20.87 -37.14
CA TRP A 85 -41.66 -20.43 -37.61
C TRP A 85 -40.59 -21.47 -37.31
N PRO A 86 -40.52 -22.57 -38.07
CA PRO A 86 -39.67 -23.72 -37.71
C PRO A 86 -38.19 -23.55 -38.04
N THR A 87 -37.84 -22.62 -38.94
CA THR A 87 -36.46 -22.45 -39.42
C THR A 87 -36.16 -20.99 -39.72
N ALA A 88 -34.89 -20.66 -39.96
CA ALA A 88 -34.51 -19.36 -40.50
C ALA A 88 -35.26 -19.11 -41.82
N ALA A 89 -36.05 -18.05 -41.86
CA ALA A 89 -36.86 -17.68 -43.01
C ALA A 89 -37.08 -16.16 -43.03
N THR A 90 -37.25 -15.59 -44.23
CA THR A 90 -37.69 -14.21 -44.38
C THR A 90 -39.14 -14.06 -43.89
N PHE A 91 -39.49 -12.89 -43.34
CA PHE A 91 -40.83 -12.67 -42.78
C PHE A 91 -41.92 -12.86 -43.84
N LYS A 92 -42.96 -13.64 -43.50
CA LYS A 92 -44.08 -13.98 -44.39
C LYS A 92 -45.39 -13.79 -43.63
N GLN A 93 -46.11 -12.74 -43.97
CA GLN A 93 -47.39 -12.41 -43.34
C GLN A 93 -48.50 -13.44 -43.60
N SER A 94 -48.34 -14.29 -44.62
CA SER A 94 -49.22 -15.43 -44.87
C SER A 94 -49.02 -16.61 -43.90
N VAL A 95 -48.01 -16.54 -43.03
CA VAL A 95 -47.66 -17.56 -42.02
C VAL A 95 -47.71 -16.98 -40.61
N VAL A 96 -47.19 -15.76 -40.40
CA VAL A 96 -47.11 -15.16 -39.05
C VAL A 96 -48.44 -14.54 -38.61
N PRO A 97 -48.95 -14.85 -37.41
CA PRO A 97 -50.17 -14.27 -36.86
C PRO A 97 -49.95 -12.88 -36.24
N LEU A 98 -49.06 -12.05 -36.80
CA LEU A 98 -48.76 -10.70 -36.29
C LEU A 98 -48.98 -9.63 -37.38
N PRO A 99 -49.66 -8.51 -37.07
CA PRO A 99 -49.88 -7.41 -38.01
C PRO A 99 -48.68 -6.46 -38.07
N ILE A 100 -47.51 -6.94 -38.54
CA ILE A 100 -46.28 -6.12 -38.59
C ILE A 100 -46.20 -5.35 -39.92
N THR A 101 -46.47 -4.04 -39.87
CA THR A 101 -46.41 -3.11 -41.01
C THR A 101 -45.18 -2.19 -40.93
N GLN A 102 -44.82 -1.54 -42.04
CA GLN A 102 -43.83 -0.45 -42.04
C GLN A 102 -44.54 0.89 -41.79
N GLY A 103 -44.34 1.48 -40.61
CA GLY A 103 -44.98 2.74 -40.22
C GLY A 103 -46.36 2.57 -39.56
N TYR A 104 -46.89 3.68 -39.07
CA TYR A 104 -48.20 3.77 -38.42
C TYR A 104 -49.33 3.78 -39.46
N VAL A 105 -50.30 2.89 -39.32
CA VAL A 105 -51.51 2.84 -40.17
C VAL A 105 -52.64 3.49 -39.39
N SER A 106 -53.20 4.58 -39.92
CA SER A 106 -54.17 5.41 -39.20
C SER A 106 -55.62 4.91 -39.37
N SER A 107 -55.90 4.13 -40.41
CA SER A 107 -57.23 3.54 -40.66
C SER A 107 -57.17 2.24 -41.48
N ASP A 108 -58.15 1.35 -41.28
CA ASP A 108 -58.27 0.08 -42.03
C ASP A 108 -58.46 0.25 -43.55
N ASN A 109 -58.80 1.46 -44.01
CA ASN A 109 -58.97 1.77 -45.42
C ASN A 109 -57.65 2.06 -46.15
N GLU A 110 -56.57 2.42 -45.45
CA GLU A 110 -55.26 2.73 -46.08
C GLU A 110 -54.67 1.53 -46.83
N ASN A 111 -55.02 0.30 -46.42
CA ASN A 111 -54.50 -0.92 -47.01
C ASN A 111 -55.50 -1.66 -47.92
N LYS A 112 -56.67 -1.10 -48.26
CA LYS A 112 -57.63 -1.77 -49.16
C LYS A 112 -57.10 -1.82 -50.59
N GLY A 113 -56.86 -3.02 -51.11
CA GLY A 113 -56.49 -3.27 -52.50
C GLY A 113 -55.00 -3.53 -52.75
N LEU A 114 -54.16 -3.50 -51.71
CA LEU A 114 -52.78 -3.97 -51.80
C LEU A 114 -52.76 -5.52 -51.83
N PRO A 115 -51.88 -6.17 -52.61
CA PRO A 115 -51.66 -7.61 -52.51
C PRO A 115 -51.14 -7.98 -51.11
N VAL A 116 -51.54 -9.14 -50.54
CA VAL A 116 -51.13 -9.58 -49.19
C VAL A 116 -49.60 -9.56 -48.97
N GLU A 117 -48.82 -9.70 -50.04
CA GLU A 117 -47.35 -9.59 -50.03
C GLU A 117 -46.81 -8.19 -49.69
N LYS A 118 -47.65 -7.14 -49.73
CA LYS A 118 -47.28 -5.73 -49.48
C LYS A 118 -47.74 -5.19 -48.13
N TYR A 119 -48.33 -6.01 -47.26
CA TYR A 119 -48.75 -5.58 -45.91
C TYR A 119 -47.66 -5.77 -44.85
N ALA A 120 -46.47 -6.24 -45.24
CA ALA A 120 -45.37 -6.57 -44.32
C ALA A 120 -44.27 -5.49 -44.35
N ASN A 121 -43.53 -5.36 -43.24
CA ASN A 121 -42.34 -4.52 -43.20
C ASN A 121 -41.28 -5.00 -44.21
N ALA A 122 -40.92 -4.13 -45.16
CA ALA A 122 -40.00 -4.49 -46.25
C ALA A 122 -38.61 -4.88 -45.73
N GLU A 123 -38.16 -4.34 -44.60
CA GLU A 123 -36.88 -4.71 -43.99
C GLU A 123 -36.88 -6.17 -43.51
N LEU A 124 -37.99 -6.63 -42.91
CA LEU A 124 -38.13 -8.01 -42.42
C LEU A 124 -38.25 -9.04 -43.55
N MET A 125 -38.55 -8.61 -44.78
CA MET A 125 -38.63 -9.48 -45.96
C MET A 125 -37.27 -9.66 -46.67
N LYS A 126 -36.27 -8.80 -46.39
CA LYS A 126 -34.97 -8.80 -47.10
C LYS A 126 -34.04 -9.91 -46.65
N ILE A 127 -34.03 -10.20 -45.35
CA ILE A 127 -33.08 -11.14 -44.74
C ILE A 127 -33.82 -12.26 -44.00
N PRO A 128 -33.25 -13.48 -43.94
CA PRO A 128 -33.76 -14.52 -43.05
C PRO A 128 -33.76 -14.03 -41.60
N ASN A 129 -34.90 -14.15 -40.91
CA ASN A 129 -35.04 -13.78 -39.51
C ASN A 129 -34.90 -15.01 -38.60
N PHE A 130 -34.42 -14.78 -37.39
CA PHE A 130 -34.15 -15.80 -36.39
C PHE A 130 -35.30 -16.02 -35.39
N PHE A 131 -36.55 -15.73 -35.77
CA PHE A 131 -37.72 -15.96 -34.89
C PHE A 131 -37.96 -17.42 -34.50
N HIS A 132 -37.26 -18.37 -35.12
CA HIS A 132 -37.25 -19.77 -34.71
C HIS A 132 -36.36 -20.03 -33.48
N LEU A 133 -35.46 -19.12 -33.08
CA LEU A 133 -34.58 -19.28 -31.91
C LEU A 133 -35.27 -18.90 -30.59
N THR A 134 -36.50 -19.37 -30.38
CA THR A 134 -37.20 -19.18 -29.10
C THR A 134 -36.74 -20.23 -28.07
N PRO A 135 -36.82 -19.94 -26.75
CA PRO A 135 -36.47 -20.91 -25.72
C PRO A 135 -37.18 -22.26 -25.88
N ASN A 136 -38.45 -22.26 -26.31
CA ASN A 136 -39.21 -23.49 -26.57
C ASN A 136 -38.67 -24.28 -27.77
N HIS A 137 -38.24 -23.59 -28.83
CA HIS A 137 -37.67 -24.22 -30.01
C HIS A 137 -36.28 -24.81 -29.72
N ILE A 138 -35.45 -24.08 -28.98
CA ILE A 138 -34.16 -24.55 -28.48
C ILE A 138 -34.38 -25.77 -27.57
N LYS A 139 -35.36 -25.74 -26.67
CA LYS A 139 -35.69 -26.90 -25.82
C LYS A 139 -36.09 -28.13 -26.63
N LYS A 140 -36.86 -27.98 -27.71
CA LYS A 140 -37.20 -29.09 -28.63
C LYS A 140 -35.99 -29.60 -29.39
N HIS A 141 -35.14 -28.71 -29.91
CA HIS A 141 -33.90 -29.09 -30.59
C HIS A 141 -32.94 -29.83 -29.65
N CYS A 142 -32.71 -29.30 -28.45
CA CYS A 142 -31.92 -29.97 -27.43
C CYS A 142 -32.54 -31.32 -27.04
N ALA A 143 -33.86 -31.44 -26.95
CA ALA A 143 -34.52 -32.72 -26.65
C ALA A 143 -34.36 -33.77 -27.76
N GLU A 144 -34.41 -33.37 -29.04
CA GLU A 144 -34.14 -34.28 -30.17
C GLU A 144 -32.66 -34.63 -30.28
N ILE A 145 -31.77 -33.63 -30.15
CA ILE A 145 -30.31 -33.83 -30.18
C ILE A 145 -29.86 -34.72 -29.02
N LYS A 146 -30.46 -34.56 -27.83
CA LYS A 146 -30.18 -35.38 -26.64
C LYS A 146 -30.37 -36.88 -26.88
N LYS A 147 -31.22 -37.30 -27.83
CA LYS A 147 -31.38 -38.72 -28.21
C LYS A 147 -30.14 -39.29 -28.91
N TYR A 148 -29.34 -38.43 -29.53
CA TYR A 148 -28.12 -38.79 -30.27
C TYR A 148 -26.84 -38.42 -29.50
N CYS A 149 -26.95 -37.69 -28.40
CA CYS A 149 -25.84 -37.44 -27.49
C CYS A 149 -25.59 -38.65 -26.61
N THR A 150 -24.33 -39.06 -26.49
CA THR A 150 -23.90 -39.92 -25.39
C THR A 150 -24.02 -39.16 -24.07
N PRO A 151 -24.40 -39.83 -22.96
CA PRO A 151 -24.29 -39.24 -21.63
C PRO A 151 -22.87 -38.70 -21.41
N TRP A 152 -22.74 -37.50 -20.87
CA TRP A 152 -21.44 -37.00 -20.44
C TRP A 152 -20.90 -37.93 -19.34
N PRO A 153 -19.65 -38.40 -19.42
CA PRO A 153 -19.09 -39.24 -18.37
C PRO A 153 -19.10 -38.49 -17.05
N GLU A 154 -19.72 -39.05 -16.01
CA GLU A 154 -19.81 -38.39 -14.70
C GLU A 154 -18.42 -38.17 -14.09
N GLU A 155 -17.45 -38.98 -14.51
CA GLU A 155 -16.04 -38.93 -14.13
C GLU A 155 -15.27 -37.77 -14.78
N LEU A 156 -15.85 -37.01 -15.72
CA LEU A 156 -15.23 -35.86 -16.41
C LEU A 156 -15.91 -34.52 -16.07
N ASN A 157 -16.55 -34.40 -14.90
CA ASN A 157 -17.29 -33.20 -14.49
C ASN A 157 -16.43 -32.09 -13.85
N SER A 158 -15.11 -32.28 -13.71
CA SER A 158 -14.18 -31.23 -13.31
C SER A 158 -13.03 -31.10 -14.30
N ASP A 159 -12.45 -29.89 -14.38
CA ASP A 159 -11.28 -29.63 -15.22
C ASP A 159 -10.08 -30.50 -14.79
N GLU A 160 -9.94 -30.78 -13.48
CA GLU A 160 -8.88 -31.69 -13.00
C GLU A 160 -9.11 -33.13 -13.46
N ALA A 161 -10.37 -33.58 -13.50
CA ALA A 161 -10.69 -34.91 -13.98
C ALA A 161 -10.49 -35.04 -15.50
N CYS A 162 -10.79 -33.98 -16.27
CA CYS A 162 -10.48 -33.92 -17.70
C CYS A 162 -8.97 -33.95 -17.96
N GLU A 163 -8.17 -33.19 -17.20
CA GLU A 163 -6.71 -33.25 -17.29
C GLU A 163 -6.15 -34.62 -16.93
N TYR A 164 -6.74 -35.30 -15.93
CA TYR A 164 -6.30 -36.64 -15.51
C TYR A 164 -6.58 -37.73 -16.56
N TYR A 165 -7.79 -37.77 -17.10
CA TYR A 165 -8.20 -38.83 -18.04
C TYR A 165 -7.89 -38.53 -19.51
N LEU A 166 -7.70 -37.25 -19.90
CA LEU A 166 -7.42 -36.81 -21.27
C LEU A 166 -6.17 -35.91 -21.31
N PRO A 167 -4.97 -36.47 -21.10
CA PRO A 167 -3.74 -35.70 -20.86
C PRO A 167 -3.22 -34.91 -22.07
N ILE A 168 -3.65 -35.25 -23.29
CA ILE A 168 -3.16 -34.61 -24.51
C ILE A 168 -4.22 -33.67 -25.08
N GLN A 169 -3.88 -32.39 -25.08
CA GLN A 169 -4.66 -31.35 -25.76
C GLN A 169 -4.16 -31.19 -27.19
N ILE A 170 -5.09 -31.26 -28.15
CA ILE A 170 -4.79 -31.10 -29.57
C ILE A 170 -5.55 -29.88 -30.09
N THR A 171 -4.83 -28.85 -30.52
CA THR A 171 -5.42 -27.62 -31.05
C THR A 171 -5.34 -27.59 -32.58
N THR A 172 -6.49 -27.38 -33.23
CA THR A 172 -6.60 -27.14 -34.67
C THR A 172 -7.52 -25.96 -34.93
N HIS A 173 -7.22 -25.16 -35.97
CA HIS A 173 -7.98 -23.95 -36.29
C HIS A 173 -8.61 -24.04 -37.67
N ASP A 174 -9.85 -23.60 -37.79
CA ASP A 174 -10.57 -23.44 -39.06
C ASP A 174 -10.84 -21.96 -39.32
N TYR A 175 -10.62 -21.52 -40.56
CA TYR A 175 -10.75 -20.12 -40.94
C TYR A 175 -11.81 -19.96 -42.02
N LEU A 176 -12.81 -19.12 -41.74
CA LEU A 176 -13.80 -18.68 -42.72
C LEU A 176 -13.36 -17.32 -43.26
N THR A 177 -13.12 -17.24 -44.57
CA THR A 177 -12.77 -15.98 -45.24
C THR A 177 -13.73 -15.74 -46.40
N SER A 178 -13.97 -14.47 -46.73
CA SER A 178 -14.75 -14.07 -47.91
C SER A 178 -13.97 -14.22 -49.23
N THR A 179 -12.83 -14.91 -49.21
CA THR A 179 -11.97 -15.07 -50.39
C THR A 179 -12.48 -16.19 -51.31
N PRO A 180 -12.10 -16.20 -52.60
CA PRO A 180 -12.46 -17.28 -53.52
C PRO A 180 -11.86 -18.65 -53.16
N SER A 181 -10.89 -18.68 -52.23
CA SER A 181 -10.25 -19.91 -51.77
C SER A 181 -10.91 -20.41 -50.50
N ILE A 182 -11.47 -21.61 -50.55
CA ILE A 182 -11.95 -22.33 -49.35
C ILE A 182 -10.81 -22.89 -48.49
N ARG A 183 -9.54 -22.69 -48.88
CA ARG A 183 -8.36 -23.22 -48.19
C ARG A 183 -7.53 -22.09 -47.62
N ASP A 184 -7.40 -22.05 -46.29
CA ASP A 184 -6.45 -21.21 -45.56
C ASP A 184 -5.22 -22.05 -45.16
N SER A 185 -4.02 -21.59 -45.52
CA SER A 185 -2.77 -22.28 -45.21
C SER A 185 -2.54 -22.49 -43.71
N ARG A 186 -3.09 -21.64 -42.84
CA ARG A 186 -2.95 -21.73 -41.38
C ARG A 186 -3.79 -22.87 -40.80
N ALA A 187 -4.84 -23.30 -41.51
CA ALA A 187 -5.72 -24.39 -41.09
C ALA A 187 -5.02 -25.77 -41.05
N ARG A 188 -3.82 -25.89 -41.62
CA ARG A 188 -3.03 -27.13 -41.63
C ARG A 188 -2.20 -27.34 -40.35
N VAL A 189 -2.00 -26.31 -39.54
CA VAL A 189 -1.14 -26.35 -38.35
C VAL A 189 -1.83 -27.15 -37.25
N VAL A 190 -1.10 -28.10 -36.65
CA VAL A 190 -1.55 -28.91 -35.52
C VAL A 190 -0.59 -28.68 -34.35
N LYS A 191 -1.15 -28.40 -33.17
CA LYS A 191 -0.39 -28.25 -31.92
C LYS A 191 -0.81 -29.35 -30.95
N PHE A 192 0.15 -30.12 -30.43
CA PHE A 192 -0.04 -31.02 -29.30
C PHE A 192 0.53 -30.32 -28.06
N ASN A 193 -0.24 -30.30 -26.98
CA ASN A 193 0.18 -29.81 -25.67
C ASN A 193 -0.18 -30.86 -24.60
N PHE A 194 0.74 -31.19 -23.71
CA PHE A 194 0.51 -32.06 -22.57
C PHE A 194 1.60 -31.87 -21.50
N LYS A 195 1.31 -32.26 -20.25
CA LYS A 195 2.28 -32.20 -19.15
C LYS A 195 3.20 -33.41 -19.19
N LEU A 196 4.51 -33.21 -19.08
CA LEU A 196 5.47 -34.31 -19.16
C LEU A 196 5.31 -35.30 -17.99
N THR A 197 4.85 -34.83 -16.83
CA THR A 197 4.47 -35.65 -15.67
C THR A 197 3.37 -36.68 -15.93
N GLN A 198 2.57 -36.52 -16.99
CA GLN A 198 1.54 -37.49 -17.36
C GLN A 198 2.09 -38.69 -18.13
N LEU A 199 3.36 -38.64 -18.57
CA LEU A 199 4.05 -39.78 -19.12
C LEU A 199 4.81 -40.52 -18.02
N GLU A 200 4.64 -41.83 -17.95
CA GLU A 200 5.46 -42.68 -17.09
C GLU A 200 6.90 -42.66 -17.61
N PHE A 201 7.80 -42.01 -16.87
CA PHE A 201 9.24 -41.99 -17.11
C PHE A 201 9.97 -42.33 -15.81
N ASP A 202 11.12 -42.98 -15.93
CA ASP A 202 12.11 -43.01 -14.86
C ASP A 202 13.01 -41.74 -14.92
N GLU A 203 13.87 -41.57 -13.92
CA GLU A 203 14.73 -40.38 -13.80
C GLU A 203 15.65 -40.20 -15.04
N HIS A 204 16.13 -41.31 -15.60
CA HIS A 204 17.01 -41.34 -16.77
C HIS A 204 16.27 -40.89 -18.04
N SER A 205 15.15 -41.54 -18.34
CA SER A 205 14.35 -41.29 -19.54
C SER A 205 13.71 -39.90 -19.52
N ARG A 206 13.38 -39.35 -18.35
CA ARG A 206 12.87 -37.97 -18.22
C ARG A 206 13.96 -36.93 -18.55
N ASP A 207 15.16 -37.05 -17.99
CA ASP A 207 16.30 -36.16 -18.30
C ASP A 207 16.64 -36.21 -19.80
N LYS A 208 16.72 -37.42 -20.37
CA LYS A 208 17.00 -37.59 -21.79
C LYS A 208 15.89 -37.03 -22.68
N PHE A 209 14.62 -37.20 -22.30
CA PHE A 209 13.49 -36.65 -23.05
C PHE A 209 13.53 -35.12 -23.10
N ILE A 210 13.77 -34.45 -21.97
CA ILE A 210 13.87 -33.00 -21.90
C ILE A 210 15.01 -32.49 -22.80
N ARG A 211 16.17 -33.17 -22.78
CA ARG A 211 17.31 -32.84 -23.66
C ARG A 211 16.97 -33.03 -25.15
N LEU A 212 16.24 -34.08 -25.52
CA LEU A 212 15.80 -34.33 -26.90
C LEU A 212 14.71 -33.35 -27.36
N ALA A 213 13.82 -32.94 -26.45
CA ALA A 213 12.76 -31.97 -26.71
C ALA A 213 13.30 -30.53 -26.89
N GLY A 214 14.37 -30.18 -26.18
CA GLY A 214 15.02 -28.87 -26.25
C GLY A 214 14.04 -27.73 -25.94
N GLN A 215 14.00 -26.70 -26.80
CA GLN A 215 13.15 -25.51 -26.63
C GLN A 215 11.64 -25.78 -26.69
N ARG A 216 11.21 -27.02 -26.95
CA ARG A 216 9.78 -27.39 -27.04
C ARG A 216 9.17 -27.69 -25.66
N TYR A 217 9.99 -27.88 -24.65
CA TYR A 217 9.59 -28.13 -23.26
C TYR A 217 9.77 -26.86 -22.44
N ASN A 218 8.74 -26.49 -21.68
CA ASN A 218 8.80 -25.39 -20.72
C ASN A 218 9.06 -25.96 -19.31
N THR A 219 10.19 -25.57 -18.71
CA THR A 219 10.59 -26.01 -17.36
C THR A 219 9.67 -25.47 -16.27
N ASP A 220 9.08 -24.29 -16.45
CA ASP A 220 8.30 -23.61 -15.42
C ASP A 220 6.87 -24.18 -15.30
N THR A 221 6.33 -24.70 -16.42
CA THR A 221 4.94 -25.18 -16.50
C THR A 221 4.81 -26.69 -16.70
N ASP A 222 5.92 -27.42 -16.85
CA ASP A 222 5.98 -28.86 -17.20
C ASP A 222 5.30 -29.20 -18.55
N GLU A 223 5.01 -28.21 -19.39
CA GLU A 223 4.29 -28.40 -20.65
C GLU A 223 5.23 -28.65 -21.83
N LEU A 224 4.95 -29.71 -22.60
CA LEU A 224 5.58 -29.97 -23.89
C LEU A 224 4.66 -29.52 -25.03
N THR A 225 5.16 -28.61 -25.88
CA THR A 225 4.45 -28.15 -27.09
C THR A 225 5.10 -28.69 -28.37
N LEU A 226 4.39 -29.55 -29.09
CA LEU A 226 4.78 -30.00 -30.44
C LEU A 226 3.91 -29.32 -31.50
N VAL A 227 4.52 -28.46 -32.33
CA VAL A 227 3.85 -27.81 -33.47
C VAL A 227 4.30 -28.47 -34.77
N ALA A 228 3.33 -28.91 -35.58
CA ALA A 228 3.54 -29.48 -36.91
C ALA A 228 2.79 -28.66 -37.98
N ASP A 229 3.54 -28.10 -38.94
CA ASP A 229 3.02 -27.20 -39.98
C ASP A 229 3.60 -27.46 -41.39
N LYS A 230 4.46 -28.48 -41.51
CA LYS A 230 5.25 -28.75 -42.72
C LYS A 230 4.49 -29.54 -43.80
N CYS A 231 3.51 -30.36 -43.41
CA CYS A 231 2.74 -31.15 -44.36
C CYS A 231 1.59 -30.34 -44.98
N PRO A 232 1.23 -30.59 -46.26
CA PRO A 232 0.14 -29.86 -46.94
C PRO A 232 -1.24 -30.02 -46.29
N TYR A 233 -1.53 -31.19 -45.69
CA TYR A 233 -2.82 -31.49 -45.08
C TYR A 233 -2.74 -31.55 -43.55
N ARG A 234 -3.78 -31.05 -42.86
CA ARG A 234 -3.92 -31.13 -41.39
C ARG A 234 -3.70 -32.54 -40.86
N LYS A 235 -4.29 -33.55 -41.51
CA LYS A 235 -4.15 -34.96 -41.11
C LYS A 235 -2.70 -35.44 -41.14
N GLN A 236 -1.94 -35.03 -42.14
CA GLN A 236 -0.51 -35.39 -42.24
C GLN A 236 0.34 -34.71 -41.16
N ASN A 237 0.02 -33.46 -40.78
CA ASN A 237 0.70 -32.79 -39.67
C ASN A 237 0.35 -33.43 -38.32
N TYR A 238 -0.90 -33.87 -38.15
CA TYR A 238 -1.32 -34.64 -36.98
C TYR A 238 -0.53 -35.96 -36.87
N ASP A 239 -0.49 -36.75 -37.95
CA ASP A 239 0.21 -38.03 -37.95
C ASP A 239 1.72 -37.86 -37.72
N TYR A 240 2.31 -36.78 -38.24
CA TYR A 240 3.71 -36.42 -37.99
C TYR A 240 3.96 -36.00 -36.54
N ALA A 241 3.09 -35.18 -35.94
CA ALA A 241 3.21 -34.79 -34.53
C ALA A 241 3.10 -36.00 -33.60
N GLN A 242 2.21 -36.94 -33.91
CA GLN A 242 2.08 -38.21 -33.19
C GLN A 242 3.35 -39.06 -33.33
N TYR A 243 3.89 -39.22 -34.54
CA TYR A 243 5.17 -39.92 -34.77
C TYR A 243 6.32 -39.28 -33.97
N LEU A 244 6.42 -37.95 -33.98
CA LEU A 244 7.47 -37.23 -33.27
C LEU A 244 7.40 -37.46 -31.76
N LEU A 245 6.20 -37.43 -31.18
CA LEU A 245 5.97 -37.76 -29.78
C LEU A 245 6.42 -39.19 -29.47
N THR A 246 6.00 -40.15 -30.30
CA THR A 246 6.38 -41.56 -30.15
C THR A 246 7.89 -41.77 -30.25
N ALA A 247 8.57 -41.10 -31.19
CA ALA A 247 10.01 -41.18 -31.34
C ALA A 247 10.74 -40.58 -30.13
N LEU A 248 10.34 -39.40 -29.66
CA LEU A 248 10.92 -38.77 -28.46
C LEU A 248 10.77 -39.67 -27.23
N TYR A 249 9.60 -40.29 -27.06
CA TYR A 249 9.36 -41.21 -25.94
C TYR A 249 10.29 -42.41 -26.01
N PHE A 250 10.31 -43.18 -27.11
CA PHE A 250 11.10 -44.41 -27.16
C PHE A 250 12.63 -44.17 -27.23
N GLU A 251 13.09 -43.06 -27.81
CA GLU A 251 14.51 -42.72 -27.80
C GLU A 251 15.01 -42.27 -26.42
N SER A 252 14.14 -41.71 -25.57
CA SER A 252 14.53 -41.30 -24.23
C SER A 252 14.79 -42.49 -23.30
N TRP A 253 14.15 -43.64 -23.53
CA TRP A 253 14.38 -44.88 -22.77
C TRP A 253 15.66 -45.62 -23.13
N LYS A 254 16.29 -45.32 -24.26
CA LYS A 254 17.55 -45.99 -24.66
C LYS A 254 18.71 -45.40 -23.87
N THR A 255 19.60 -46.23 -23.35
CA THR A 255 20.85 -45.77 -22.73
C THR A 255 22.01 -45.95 -23.71
N GLU A 256 22.65 -44.85 -24.08
CA GLU A 256 23.83 -44.87 -24.94
C GLU A 256 25.13 -44.89 -24.12
N ASN A 257 26.20 -45.47 -24.66
CA ASN A 257 27.47 -45.67 -23.92
C ASN A 257 28.08 -44.36 -23.38
N TRP A 258 27.88 -43.23 -24.06
CA TRP A 258 28.41 -41.92 -23.65
C TRP A 258 27.72 -41.35 -22.40
N GLU A 259 26.56 -41.89 -22.02
CA GLU A 259 25.81 -41.40 -20.85
C GLU A 259 26.46 -41.80 -19.52
N GLN A 260 27.41 -42.74 -19.54
CA GLN A 260 28.17 -43.17 -18.37
C GLN A 260 29.28 -42.18 -17.97
N ASP A 261 29.64 -41.25 -18.85
CA ASP A 261 30.72 -40.27 -18.63
C ASP A 261 30.22 -38.93 -18.03
N LYS A 262 28.97 -38.85 -17.55
CA LYS A 262 28.39 -37.62 -16.97
C LYS A 262 29.16 -37.16 -15.73
N THR A 263 29.65 -35.92 -15.75
CA THR A 263 30.34 -35.23 -14.65
C THR A 263 29.40 -34.27 -13.90
N LYS A 264 29.85 -33.67 -12.78
CA LYS A 264 29.06 -32.67 -12.02
C LYS A 264 28.64 -31.46 -12.88
N ASN A 265 29.44 -31.10 -13.88
CA ASN A 265 29.12 -30.00 -14.80
C ASN A 265 27.96 -30.35 -15.76
N ASP A 266 27.60 -31.64 -15.85
CA ASP A 266 26.51 -32.14 -16.70
C ASP A 266 25.18 -32.28 -15.94
N TRP A 267 25.16 -31.90 -14.65
CA TRP A 267 23.96 -31.87 -13.80
C TRP A 267 23.10 -30.65 -14.15
N GLN A 268 21.83 -30.90 -14.51
CA GLN A 268 20.87 -29.83 -14.80
C GLN A 268 20.21 -29.27 -13.53
N THR A 269 20.18 -30.06 -12.46
CA THR A 269 19.70 -29.68 -11.13
C THR A 269 20.63 -30.24 -10.05
N TYR A 270 20.70 -29.57 -8.91
CA TYR A 270 21.62 -29.87 -7.85
C TYR A 270 21.14 -31.08 -7.03
N TYR A 271 21.86 -32.19 -7.16
CA TYR A 271 21.56 -33.42 -6.42
C TYR A 271 22.11 -33.36 -4.99
N TRP A 272 21.27 -32.93 -4.04
CA TRP A 272 21.60 -32.85 -2.60
C TRP A 272 22.21 -34.14 -2.05
N ASP A 273 21.62 -35.31 -2.35
CA ASP A 273 22.02 -36.59 -1.76
C ASP A 273 23.42 -37.07 -2.18
N LYS A 274 23.89 -36.59 -3.34
CA LYS A 274 25.23 -36.88 -3.88
C LYS A 274 26.22 -35.72 -3.64
N SER A 275 25.81 -34.69 -2.89
CA SER A 275 26.56 -33.45 -2.76
C SER A 275 27.64 -33.50 -1.66
N PRO A 276 28.79 -32.83 -1.87
CA PRO A 276 29.76 -32.58 -0.81
C PRO A 276 29.19 -31.73 0.35
N SER A 277 28.20 -30.88 0.07
CA SER A 277 27.57 -30.00 1.07
C SER A 277 26.77 -30.79 2.11
N ARG A 278 26.02 -31.82 1.67
CA ARG A 278 25.33 -32.75 2.58
C ARG A 278 26.30 -33.52 3.47
N THR A 279 27.43 -33.95 2.91
CA THR A 279 28.46 -34.68 3.65
C THR A 279 29.08 -33.78 4.73
N ARG A 280 29.43 -32.53 4.39
CA ARG A 280 29.93 -31.54 5.37
C ARG A 280 28.88 -31.17 6.42
N LEU A 281 27.61 -31.05 6.04
CA LEU A 281 26.52 -30.78 6.98
C LEU A 281 26.41 -31.91 8.01
N LEU A 282 26.46 -33.16 7.56
CA LEU A 282 26.47 -34.34 8.42
C LEU A 282 27.67 -34.34 9.38
N ASP A 283 28.86 -33.96 8.89
CA ASP A 283 30.05 -33.85 9.74
C ASP A 283 29.89 -32.77 10.81
N ILE A 284 29.33 -31.60 10.48
CA ILE A 284 29.05 -30.52 11.44
C ILE A 284 28.03 -30.97 12.49
N LEU A 285 26.92 -31.60 12.06
CA LEU A 285 25.88 -32.07 12.98
C LEU A 285 26.39 -33.17 13.91
N LYS A 286 27.31 -34.02 13.46
CA LYS A 286 27.96 -35.03 14.32
C LYS A 286 28.90 -34.42 15.35
N VAL A 287 29.57 -33.30 15.02
CA VAL A 287 30.48 -32.59 15.94
C VAL A 287 29.71 -31.86 17.06
N ALA A 288 28.45 -31.48 16.81
CA ALA A 288 27.58 -30.84 17.81
C ALA A 288 27.02 -31.81 18.87
N GLU A 289 27.16 -33.12 18.67
CA GLU A 289 26.70 -34.16 19.59
C GLU A 289 27.79 -34.55 20.61
N LYS A 290 27.39 -34.90 21.83
CA LYS A 290 28.31 -35.19 22.95
C LYS A 290 29.27 -36.37 22.69
N ASP A 291 28.94 -37.28 21.78
CA ASP A 291 29.80 -38.39 21.36
C ASP A 291 29.69 -38.61 19.83
N PRO A 292 30.56 -37.99 19.02
CA PRO A 292 30.50 -38.03 17.55
C PRO A 292 30.71 -39.43 16.93
N SER A 293 31.24 -40.38 17.70
CA SER A 293 31.69 -41.68 17.20
C SER A 293 30.61 -42.77 17.23
N SER A 294 29.52 -42.57 17.97
CA SER A 294 28.46 -43.55 18.21
C SER A 294 27.13 -43.24 17.52
N VAL A 295 27.02 -42.13 16.79
CA VAL A 295 25.73 -41.64 16.25
C VAL A 295 25.46 -42.10 14.80
N ASP A 296 24.30 -42.70 14.58
CA ASP A 296 23.82 -43.09 13.25
C ASP A 296 23.46 -41.84 12.42
N SER A 297 23.93 -41.82 11.17
CA SER A 297 23.74 -40.67 10.26
C SER A 297 22.27 -40.46 9.87
N LYS A 298 21.45 -41.52 9.92
CA LYS A 298 20.00 -41.39 9.69
C LYS A 298 19.29 -40.75 10.89
N SER A 299 19.65 -41.10 12.13
CA SER A 299 18.98 -40.52 13.31
C SER A 299 19.28 -39.02 13.46
N VAL A 300 20.51 -38.59 13.15
CA VAL A 300 20.91 -37.16 13.19
C VAL A 300 20.12 -36.31 12.19
N LEU A 301 19.91 -36.83 10.97
CA LEU A 301 19.12 -36.16 9.94
C LEU A 301 17.63 -36.12 10.32
N GLU A 302 17.09 -37.19 10.92
CA GLU A 302 15.69 -37.23 11.34
C GLU A 302 15.42 -36.28 12.53
N HIS A 303 16.35 -36.19 13.48
CA HIS A 303 16.24 -35.28 14.63
C HIS A 303 16.28 -33.81 14.21
N ASN A 304 17.04 -33.49 13.15
CA ASN A 304 17.22 -32.14 12.61
C ASN A 304 16.45 -31.90 11.30
N LYS A 305 15.42 -32.69 11.02
CA LYS A 305 14.74 -32.76 9.71
C LYS A 305 14.31 -31.40 9.14
N LYS A 306 13.69 -30.54 9.97
CA LYS A 306 13.26 -29.20 9.54
C LYS A 306 14.43 -28.30 9.16
N LEU A 307 15.53 -28.40 9.89
CA LEU A 307 16.74 -27.61 9.71
C LEU A 307 17.51 -28.05 8.46
N VAL A 308 17.65 -29.37 8.30
CA VAL A 308 18.28 -30.01 7.13
C VAL A 308 17.53 -29.65 5.86
N GLU A 309 16.19 -29.70 5.86
CA GLU A 309 15.42 -29.36 4.67
C GLU A 309 15.43 -27.88 4.34
N ARG A 310 15.57 -27.00 5.35
CA ARG A 310 15.78 -25.57 5.12
C ARG A 310 17.14 -25.30 4.47
N TYR A 311 18.23 -25.85 5.02
CA TYR A 311 19.56 -25.72 4.42
C TYR A 311 19.63 -26.32 3.01
N ARG A 312 19.03 -27.51 2.82
CA ARG A 312 18.88 -28.19 1.53
C ARG A 312 18.18 -27.28 0.51
N THR A 313 17.06 -26.66 0.89
CA THR A 313 16.29 -25.79 -0.02
C THR A 313 17.14 -24.59 -0.44
N SER A 314 17.79 -23.93 0.52
CA SER A 314 18.56 -22.72 0.27
C SER A 314 19.83 -22.98 -0.56
N ILE A 315 20.56 -24.07 -0.30
CA ILE A 315 21.74 -24.42 -1.13
C ILE A 315 21.33 -24.90 -2.52
N THR A 316 20.23 -25.64 -2.65
CA THR A 316 19.71 -26.08 -3.96
C THR A 316 19.32 -24.87 -4.79
N ARG A 317 18.62 -23.91 -4.19
CA ARG A 317 18.25 -22.65 -4.82
C ARG A 317 19.46 -21.85 -5.32
N VAL A 318 20.51 -21.71 -4.49
CA VAL A 318 21.75 -21.01 -4.88
C VAL A 318 22.49 -21.71 -6.02
N GLN A 319 22.44 -23.05 -6.08
CA GLN A 319 23.13 -23.83 -7.11
C GLN A 319 22.34 -23.92 -8.43
N ASP A 320 21.01 -23.98 -8.36
CA ASP A 320 20.14 -24.20 -9.53
C ASP A 320 19.71 -22.89 -10.21
N GLU A 321 19.44 -21.83 -9.45
CA GLU A 321 18.97 -20.54 -10.00
C GLU A 321 20.11 -19.59 -10.40
N GLY A 322 21.36 -19.97 -10.10
CA GLY A 322 22.53 -19.17 -10.42
C GLY A 322 22.65 -17.88 -9.61
N VAL A 323 23.76 -17.18 -9.87
CA VAL A 323 24.27 -16.09 -9.03
C VAL A 323 23.75 -14.71 -9.50
N GLU A 324 22.91 -14.61 -10.53
CA GLU A 324 22.41 -13.31 -11.02
C GLU A 324 21.32 -12.65 -10.12
N ASN A 325 20.66 -13.40 -9.24
CA ASN A 325 19.83 -12.89 -8.12
C ASN A 325 20.68 -12.46 -6.90
N GLU A 326 21.88 -11.94 -7.16
CA GLU A 326 23.12 -12.11 -6.38
C GLU A 326 23.09 -11.68 -4.92
N LEU A 327 22.22 -10.76 -4.50
CA LEU A 327 22.20 -10.33 -3.10
C LEU A 327 21.20 -11.12 -2.25
N LYS A 328 20.01 -11.40 -2.77
CA LYS A 328 18.91 -11.96 -1.97
C LYS A 328 19.12 -13.44 -1.69
N ASN A 329 19.41 -14.25 -2.71
CA ASN A 329 19.58 -15.69 -2.54
C ASN A 329 20.81 -16.03 -1.67
N LEU A 330 21.88 -15.24 -1.79
CA LEU A 330 23.07 -15.32 -0.93
C LEU A 330 22.81 -14.81 0.48
N THR A 331 22.04 -13.73 0.65
CA THR A 331 21.66 -13.22 1.98
C THR A 331 20.73 -14.18 2.69
N ASP A 332 19.75 -14.77 2.01
CA ASP A 332 18.87 -15.80 2.57
C ASP A 332 19.67 -17.05 2.95
N TYR A 333 20.58 -17.53 2.09
CA TYR A 333 21.48 -18.64 2.42
C TYR A 333 22.38 -18.31 3.60
N LYS A 334 22.92 -17.09 3.66
CA LYS A 334 23.72 -16.59 4.79
C LYS A 334 22.88 -16.52 6.07
N ASN A 335 21.66 -15.99 6.01
CA ASN A 335 20.74 -15.88 7.14
C ASN A 335 20.30 -17.27 7.62
N ASP A 336 20.05 -18.21 6.72
CA ASP A 336 19.72 -19.59 7.08
C ASP A 336 20.94 -20.33 7.66
N ILE A 337 22.17 -20.04 7.21
CA ILE A 337 23.39 -20.49 7.88
C ILE A 337 23.52 -19.86 9.27
N ILE A 338 23.21 -18.57 9.42
CA ILE A 338 23.22 -17.90 10.72
C ILE A 338 22.19 -18.55 11.64
N VAL A 339 20.97 -18.82 11.16
CA VAL A 339 19.93 -19.56 11.89
C VAL A 339 20.37 -20.99 12.23
N PHE A 340 21.09 -21.64 11.31
CA PHE A 340 21.68 -22.97 11.49
C PHE A 340 22.80 -22.97 12.55
N MET A 341 23.61 -21.92 12.61
CA MET A 341 24.68 -21.74 13.60
C MET A 341 24.18 -21.12 14.91
N SER A 342 23.01 -20.47 14.91
CA SER A 342 22.41 -19.84 16.07
C SER A 342 21.57 -20.85 16.85
N SER A 343 22.23 -21.62 17.71
CA SER A 343 21.58 -22.48 18.69
C SER A 343 21.02 -21.70 19.90
N SER A 344 21.08 -20.36 19.90
CA SER A 344 20.68 -19.50 21.02
C SER A 344 19.18 -19.27 21.08
N GLU A 345 18.59 -19.35 22.28
CA GLU A 345 17.20 -18.94 22.52
C GLU A 345 16.98 -17.44 22.28
N LEU A 346 18.02 -16.60 22.39
CA LEU A 346 17.95 -15.16 22.10
C LEU A 346 17.62 -14.90 20.63
N ASP A 347 18.20 -15.67 19.71
CA ASP A 347 17.94 -15.52 18.28
C ASP A 347 16.50 -15.87 17.92
N LYS A 348 15.84 -16.77 18.67
CA LYS A 348 14.39 -17.03 18.52
C LYS A 348 13.53 -15.85 18.95
N LEU A 349 13.98 -15.06 19.94
CA LEU A 349 13.28 -13.86 20.43
C LEU A 349 13.42 -12.66 19.49
N VAL A 350 14.54 -12.57 18.76
CA VAL A 350 14.81 -11.55 17.73
C VAL A 350 14.24 -11.97 16.37
N SER A 351 14.13 -13.28 16.11
CA SER A 351 13.63 -13.88 14.86
C SER A 351 12.10 -13.71 14.66
N THR A 352 11.58 -12.48 14.73
CA THR A 352 10.51 -12.18 13.78
C THR A 352 11.19 -12.04 12.42
N LYS A 353 10.80 -12.85 11.43
CA LYS A 353 11.26 -12.75 10.03
C LYS A 353 11.07 -11.32 9.47
N TYR A 354 10.26 -10.50 10.13
CA TYR A 354 9.67 -9.27 9.64
C TYR A 354 10.20 -8.05 10.41
N GLY A 355 10.03 -6.86 9.84
CA GLY A 355 10.48 -5.60 10.43
C GLY A 355 11.72 -5.01 9.79
N TRP A 356 12.06 -3.79 10.22
CA TRP A 356 13.20 -3.04 9.71
C TRP A 356 14.45 -3.45 10.48
N HIS A 357 15.43 -4.01 9.79
CA HIS A 357 16.69 -4.48 10.37
C HIS A 357 17.82 -3.56 9.94
N VAL A 358 18.61 -3.10 10.89
CA VAL A 358 19.74 -2.20 10.64
C VAL A 358 20.87 -2.48 11.61
N SER A 359 22.09 -2.61 11.10
CA SER A 359 23.29 -2.68 11.96
C SER A 359 23.73 -1.28 12.36
N PHE A 360 24.40 -1.15 13.50
CA PHE A 360 24.90 0.15 13.98
C PHE A 360 25.99 0.73 13.05
N ASP A 361 26.62 -0.11 12.22
CA ASP A 361 27.60 0.29 11.21
C ASP A 361 26.97 0.85 9.93
N LYS A 362 25.64 0.75 9.77
CA LYS A 362 24.93 1.23 8.58
C LYS A 362 25.24 2.70 8.33
N GLU A 363 25.87 2.93 7.19
CA GLU A 363 25.96 4.24 6.55
C GLU A 363 24.91 4.29 5.42
N PHE A 364 24.18 5.40 5.35
CA PHE A 364 23.14 5.59 4.34
C PHE A 364 23.77 6.21 3.08
N ASP A 365 23.43 5.67 1.91
CA ASP A 365 24.12 5.91 0.64
C ASP A 365 24.00 7.35 0.09
N SER A 366 23.18 8.20 0.71
CA SER A 366 22.93 9.56 0.25
C SER A 366 22.64 10.53 1.39
N GLN A 367 23.30 11.69 1.35
CA GLN A 367 22.93 12.82 2.21
C GLN A 367 21.73 13.54 1.61
N TRP A 368 20.55 12.92 1.78
CA TRP A 368 19.27 13.56 1.50
C TRP A 368 19.19 14.88 2.24
N LYS A 369 18.64 15.90 1.60
CA LYS A 369 18.50 17.24 2.20
C LYS A 369 17.06 17.70 2.15
N PRO A 370 16.64 18.57 3.09
CA PRO A 370 15.37 19.26 2.96
C PRO A 370 15.31 20.00 1.62
N PHE A 371 14.11 20.04 1.04
CA PHE A 371 13.83 20.82 -0.16
C PHE A 371 14.04 22.30 0.15
N SER A 372 15.05 22.90 -0.46
CA SER A 372 15.49 24.25 -0.08
C SER A 372 15.09 25.34 -1.07
N ARG A 373 14.94 25.03 -2.37
CA ARG A 373 14.68 26.04 -3.42
C ARG A 373 13.92 25.45 -4.61
N PRO A 374 12.76 26.02 -4.97
CA PRO A 374 12.13 25.81 -6.27
C PRO A 374 13.03 26.23 -7.44
N ARG A 375 12.67 25.81 -8.66
CA ARG A 375 13.37 26.22 -9.89
C ARG A 375 13.24 27.74 -10.08
N VAL A 376 14.22 28.35 -10.76
CA VAL A 376 14.25 29.82 -10.99
C VAL A 376 12.95 30.36 -11.60
N ARG A 377 12.33 29.61 -12.52
CA ARG A 377 11.05 29.99 -13.13
C ARG A 377 9.88 29.96 -12.12
N GLN A 378 9.87 29.00 -11.21
CA GLN A 378 8.87 28.88 -10.14
C GLN A 378 9.07 29.95 -9.05
N LEU A 379 10.31 30.39 -8.80
CA LEU A 379 10.62 31.36 -7.74
C LEU A 379 9.85 32.69 -7.88
N MET A 380 9.60 33.16 -9.11
CA MET A 380 8.96 34.46 -9.35
C MET A 380 7.56 34.54 -8.73
N GLU A 381 6.82 33.43 -8.70
CA GLU A 381 5.48 33.35 -8.12
C GLU A 381 5.51 33.38 -6.58
N PHE A 382 6.58 32.86 -5.97
CA PHE A 382 6.74 32.81 -4.51
C PHE A 382 7.36 34.07 -3.91
N VAL A 383 7.93 35.00 -4.70
CA VAL A 383 8.53 36.24 -4.17
C VAL A 383 7.55 37.06 -3.32
N PRO A 384 6.30 37.34 -3.78
CA PRO A 384 5.32 38.08 -2.97
C PRO A 384 4.96 37.35 -1.66
N LEU A 385 4.82 36.03 -1.72
CA LEU A 385 4.59 35.18 -0.55
C LEU A 385 5.74 35.31 0.44
N MET A 386 6.99 35.20 -0.03
CA MET A 386 8.18 35.28 0.83
C MET A 386 8.29 36.64 1.53
N MET A 387 7.98 37.73 0.83
CA MET A 387 7.98 39.07 1.42
C MET A 387 6.90 39.24 2.50
N ARG A 388 5.70 38.71 2.28
CA ARG A 388 4.62 38.70 3.29
C ARG A 388 4.95 37.78 4.45
N TYR A 389 5.53 36.62 4.17
CA TYR A 389 5.97 35.67 5.18
C TYR A 389 7.05 36.27 6.08
N LEU A 390 8.03 37.02 5.55
CA LEU A 390 9.03 37.73 6.35
C LEU A 390 8.39 38.65 7.41
N HIS A 391 7.31 39.34 7.06
CA HIS A 391 6.57 40.18 8.01
C HIS A 391 5.89 39.35 9.10
N VAL A 392 5.20 38.27 8.73
CA VAL A 392 4.53 37.36 9.69
C VAL A 392 5.55 36.67 10.59
N TRP A 393 6.63 36.15 10.03
CA TRP A 393 7.72 35.52 10.75
C TRP A 393 8.35 36.49 11.76
N TYR A 394 8.61 37.74 11.36
CA TYR A 394 9.14 38.75 12.28
C TYR A 394 8.16 39.07 13.42
N LYS A 395 6.85 39.14 13.12
CA LYS A 395 5.80 39.32 14.13
C LYS A 395 5.77 38.16 15.12
N LEU A 396 5.71 36.91 14.65
CA LEU A 396 5.69 35.71 15.49
C LEU A 396 6.95 35.59 16.36
N LYS A 397 8.12 35.91 15.78
CA LYS A 397 9.38 35.95 16.53
C LYS A 397 9.35 36.97 17.66
N LYS A 398 8.75 38.14 17.46
CA LYS A 398 8.55 39.16 18.51
C LYS A 398 7.59 38.67 19.61
N GLU A 399 6.58 37.87 19.22
CA GLU A 399 5.62 37.23 20.13
C GLU A 399 6.17 35.97 20.82
N LYS A 400 7.42 35.56 20.53
CA LYS A 400 8.02 34.28 20.98
C LYS A 400 7.19 33.05 20.61
N ARG A 401 6.51 33.10 19.46
CA ARG A 401 5.73 32.00 18.88
C ARG A 401 6.46 31.43 17.67
N ARG A 402 6.28 30.14 17.42
CA ARG A 402 6.80 29.50 16.20
C ARG A 402 5.80 29.71 15.05
N SER A 403 6.29 29.58 13.82
CA SER A 403 5.41 29.54 12.64
C SER A 403 4.81 28.14 12.50
N HIS A 404 3.55 28.02 12.06
CA HIS A 404 2.95 26.71 11.78
C HIS A 404 3.61 26.04 10.56
N ILE A 405 4.23 26.82 9.66
CA ILE A 405 5.12 26.35 8.59
C ILE A 405 6.36 27.26 8.59
N ASP A 406 7.54 26.72 8.94
CA ASP A 406 8.81 27.46 8.91
C ASP A 406 9.54 27.31 7.57
N PHE A 407 9.40 28.28 6.67
CA PHE A 407 10.09 28.27 5.37
C PHE A 407 11.58 28.60 5.45
N PHE A 408 12.08 29.13 6.58
CA PHE A 408 13.48 29.53 6.73
C PHE A 408 14.34 28.48 7.42
N ASN A 409 13.76 27.72 8.36
CA ASN A 409 14.48 26.76 9.18
C ASN A 409 13.86 25.37 9.03
N PRO A 410 13.98 24.72 7.85
CA PRO A 410 13.50 23.36 7.68
C PRO A 410 14.27 22.41 8.62
N ILE A 411 13.59 21.38 9.12
CA ILE A 411 14.18 20.40 10.02
C ILE A 411 15.27 19.63 9.29
N SER A 412 16.48 19.63 9.84
CA SER A 412 17.59 18.86 9.29
C SER A 412 17.35 17.36 9.48
N LEU A 413 17.64 16.57 8.45
CA LEU A 413 17.62 15.12 8.52
C LEU A 413 18.60 14.61 9.59
N GLN A 414 18.10 13.83 10.55
CA GLN A 414 18.93 13.08 11.49
C GLN A 414 18.72 11.59 11.22
N GLN A 415 19.76 10.92 10.70
CA GLN A 415 19.72 9.49 10.35
C GLN A 415 20.01 8.61 11.58
N ILE A 416 19.26 8.84 12.65
CA ILE A 416 19.49 8.17 13.95
C ILE A 416 18.22 7.52 14.52
N TYR A 417 17.03 7.89 14.03
CA TYR A 417 15.77 7.51 14.68
C TYR A 417 15.44 6.02 14.56
N GLY A 418 14.81 5.51 15.60
CA GLY A 418 14.15 4.21 15.66
C GLY A 418 12.70 4.38 16.13
N ALA A 419 12.04 3.27 16.45
CA ALA A 419 10.67 3.26 16.95
C ALA A 419 10.54 4.15 18.21
N PRO A 420 9.60 5.12 18.22
CA PRO A 420 9.36 5.98 19.38
C PRO A 420 8.71 5.19 20.52
N ILE A 421 8.81 5.74 21.72
CA ILE A 421 8.12 5.23 22.91
C ILE A 421 7.03 6.20 23.39
N GLY A 422 5.93 5.63 23.90
CA GLY A 422 4.76 6.36 24.38
C GLY A 422 3.46 5.92 23.71
N GLY A 423 2.37 6.01 24.47
CA GLY A 423 1.01 5.82 23.93
C GLY A 423 0.46 7.07 23.22
N LEU A 424 -0.76 6.93 22.73
CA LEU A 424 -1.55 7.95 22.06
C LEU A 424 -1.83 9.15 22.96
N GLY A 425 -1.56 10.36 22.46
CA GLY A 425 -1.99 11.60 23.08
C GLY A 425 -1.26 12.01 24.36
N CYS A 426 -0.27 11.23 24.77
CA CYS A 426 0.42 11.42 26.04
C CYS A 426 1.80 12.09 25.91
N GLY A 427 2.26 12.30 24.68
CA GLY A 427 3.61 12.74 24.34
C GLY A 427 4.56 11.55 24.18
N THR A 428 5.46 11.62 23.21
CA THR A 428 6.41 10.56 22.88
C THR A 428 7.86 10.98 23.11
N ILE A 429 8.72 9.98 23.24
CA ILE A 429 10.18 10.14 23.26
C ILE A 429 10.75 9.23 22.17
N GLY A 430 11.54 9.75 21.26
CA GLY A 430 12.24 8.95 20.27
C GLY A 430 13.37 8.14 20.92
N ARG A 431 13.58 6.92 20.44
CA ARG A 431 14.79 6.15 20.73
C ARG A 431 15.50 5.80 19.44
N GLY A 432 16.72 6.27 19.29
CA GLY A 432 17.54 6.01 18.13
C GLY A 432 17.90 4.54 18.01
N PHE A 433 18.14 4.08 16.79
CA PHE A 433 18.48 2.67 16.54
C PHE A 433 19.84 2.28 17.13
N LYS A 434 20.67 3.25 17.53
CA LYS A 434 21.97 3.04 18.21
C LYS A 434 21.90 3.27 19.73
N GLY A 435 20.69 3.32 20.29
CA GLY A 435 20.44 3.36 21.74
C GLY A 435 20.22 4.76 22.32
N GLU A 436 20.30 5.82 21.53
CA GLU A 436 20.12 7.20 21.98
C GLU A 436 18.66 7.50 22.37
N PHE A 437 18.43 8.29 23.43
CA PHE A 437 17.12 8.92 23.65
C PHE A 437 17.14 10.31 23.02
N CYS A 438 16.25 10.52 22.06
CA CYS A 438 16.25 11.67 21.17
C CYS A 438 14.82 12.09 20.81
N ARG A 439 14.62 13.27 20.22
CA ARG A 439 13.31 13.76 19.72
C ARG A 439 12.19 13.64 20.76
N TYR A 440 12.01 14.69 21.56
CA TYR A 440 11.03 14.70 22.64
C TYR A 440 9.79 15.50 22.23
N GLN A 441 8.61 14.93 22.47
CA GLN A 441 7.30 15.53 22.21
C GLN A 441 6.48 15.67 23.51
N LEU A 442 7.09 16.26 24.54
CA LEU A 442 6.45 16.38 25.87
C LEU A 442 5.59 17.64 26.00
N VAL A 443 6.00 18.73 25.34
CA VAL A 443 5.16 19.93 25.23
C VAL A 443 4.11 19.65 24.14
N PRO A 444 2.80 19.89 24.39
CA PRO A 444 1.74 19.55 23.45
C PRO A 444 2.02 20.07 22.03
N GLY A 445 2.14 19.16 21.06
CA GLY A 445 2.36 19.47 19.65
C GLY A 445 3.70 20.14 19.29
N LEU A 446 4.69 20.18 20.20
CA LEU A 446 6.02 20.73 19.93
C LEU A 446 7.11 19.67 20.10
N TYR A 447 8.07 19.69 19.19
CA TYR A 447 9.24 18.81 19.21
C TYR A 447 10.52 19.54 19.65
N GLU A 448 11.38 18.79 20.32
CA GLU A 448 12.79 19.11 20.55
C GLU A 448 13.69 18.03 19.93
N PHE A 449 14.36 18.36 18.82
CA PHE A 449 15.23 17.45 18.05
C PHE A 449 16.65 17.33 18.63
N TYR A 450 16.73 17.00 19.92
CA TYR A 450 17.98 16.84 20.66
C TYR A 450 18.14 15.42 21.19
N THR A 451 19.39 14.98 21.30
CA THR A 451 19.77 13.74 22.01
C THR A 451 20.23 14.11 23.42
N VAL A 452 19.66 13.46 24.43
CA VAL A 452 20.07 13.65 25.82
C VAL A 452 21.15 12.63 26.17
N GLU A 453 22.41 13.06 26.13
CA GLU A 453 23.59 12.18 26.33
C GLU A 453 23.56 11.35 27.63
N ALA A 454 22.97 11.89 28.70
CA ALA A 454 22.88 11.20 29.99
C ALA A 454 21.82 10.10 30.01
N ASN A 455 20.82 10.15 29.12
CA ASN A 455 19.77 9.14 29.06
C ASN A 455 20.31 7.94 28.29
N THR A 456 20.65 6.88 29.01
CA THR A 456 21.33 5.72 28.40
C THR A 456 21.27 4.49 29.30
N PHE A 457 21.63 3.34 28.73
CA PHE A 457 21.90 2.11 29.47
C PHE A 457 23.41 1.84 29.50
N THR A 458 23.90 1.38 30.64
CA THR A 458 25.29 0.99 30.84
C THR A 458 25.35 -0.44 31.36
N VAL A 459 26.24 -1.27 30.82
CA VAL A 459 26.50 -2.62 31.31
C VAL A 459 27.82 -2.68 32.07
N CYS A 460 27.84 -3.39 33.20
CA CYS A 460 29.04 -3.81 33.91
C CYS A 460 29.01 -5.33 34.08
N ILE A 461 30.13 -5.99 33.76
CA ILE A 461 30.29 -7.44 33.86
C ILE A 461 31.40 -7.74 34.85
N ARG A 462 31.10 -8.65 35.77
CA ARG A 462 31.97 -9.07 36.85
C ARG A 462 32.15 -10.58 36.85
N ARG A 463 33.38 -10.99 37.16
CA ARG A 463 33.77 -12.40 37.32
C ARG A 463 34.64 -12.50 38.55
N ARG A 464 34.37 -13.50 39.41
CA ARG A 464 35.13 -13.73 40.65
C ARG A 464 35.28 -12.46 41.49
N HIS A 465 34.19 -11.68 41.60
CA HIS A 465 34.11 -10.41 42.33
C HIS A 465 35.03 -9.28 41.83
N ALA A 466 35.53 -9.37 40.59
CA ALA A 466 36.25 -8.30 39.93
C ALA A 466 35.50 -7.84 38.66
N THR A 467 35.45 -6.53 38.44
CA THR A 467 34.91 -5.95 37.20
C THR A 467 35.88 -6.20 36.05
N VAL A 468 35.39 -6.92 35.04
CA VAL A 468 36.17 -7.27 33.84
C VAL A 468 35.81 -6.38 32.65
N TYR A 469 34.61 -5.78 32.65
CA TYR A 469 34.12 -4.95 31.55
C TYR A 469 33.05 -3.98 32.02
N CYS A 470 33.11 -2.73 31.57
CA CYS A 470 32.06 -1.73 31.81
C CYS A 470 31.94 -0.82 30.58
N GLN A 471 30.72 -0.63 30.07
CA GLN A 471 30.48 0.03 28.79
C GLN A 471 29.09 0.68 28.74
N VAL A 472 29.04 1.92 28.27
CA VAL A 472 27.79 2.60 27.89
C VAL A 472 27.33 2.06 26.54
N LEU A 473 26.06 1.68 26.45
CA LEU A 473 25.46 1.02 25.29
C LEU A 473 24.96 2.03 24.24
N ILE A 474 25.85 2.93 23.83
CA ILE A 474 25.65 3.88 22.73
C ILE A 474 26.91 3.95 21.88
N THR A 475 26.75 4.19 20.57
CA THR A 475 27.89 4.24 19.63
C THR A 475 28.64 5.58 19.64
N ASN A 476 28.02 6.63 20.16
CA ASN A 476 28.61 7.96 20.24
C ASN A 476 29.49 8.11 21.48
N ARG A 477 30.52 8.96 21.39
CA ARG A 477 31.26 9.40 22.58
C ARG A 477 30.46 10.43 23.34
N LEU A 478 30.36 10.25 24.66
CA LEU A 478 29.77 11.23 25.57
C LEU A 478 30.70 12.45 25.70
N ARG A 479 30.14 13.65 25.64
CA ARG A 479 30.88 14.92 25.61
C ARG A 479 30.73 15.72 26.90
N LYS A 480 29.64 15.52 27.65
CA LYS A 480 29.45 16.18 28.94
C LYS A 480 30.60 15.84 29.91
N LYS A 481 31.06 16.83 30.68
CA LYS A 481 32.24 16.70 31.55
C LYS A 481 32.12 15.58 32.57
N GLY A 482 30.94 15.41 33.18
CA GLY A 482 30.67 14.33 34.13
C GLY A 482 30.66 12.94 33.50
N LEU A 483 30.30 12.86 32.21
CA LEU A 483 30.12 11.60 31.49
C LEU A 483 31.35 11.18 30.66
N ASN A 484 32.30 12.08 30.45
CA ASN A 484 33.53 11.80 29.69
C ASN A 484 34.42 10.72 30.36
N SER A 485 34.24 10.50 31.67
CA SER A 485 34.90 9.40 32.40
C SER A 485 34.29 8.03 32.11
N TRP A 486 33.10 7.99 31.51
CA TRP A 486 32.39 6.75 31.19
C TRP A 486 32.92 6.17 29.89
N ASN A 487 33.15 4.86 29.88
CA ASN A 487 33.57 4.16 28.67
C ASN A 487 32.37 4.08 27.70
N SER A 488 32.33 5.01 26.74
CA SER A 488 31.29 5.14 25.71
C SER A 488 31.81 4.69 24.34
N ALA A 489 31.10 5.00 23.26
CA ALA A 489 31.43 4.55 21.91
C ALA A 489 31.50 3.02 21.75
N PHE A 490 30.37 2.37 22.03
CA PHE A 490 30.15 0.96 21.75
C PHE A 490 30.53 0.63 20.29
N PRO A 491 31.29 -0.46 20.04
CA PRO A 491 31.69 -0.86 18.70
C PRO A 491 30.49 -1.11 17.79
N LYS A 492 30.44 -0.46 16.63
CA LYS A 492 29.27 -0.47 15.73
C LYS A 492 29.05 -1.84 15.10
N GLU A 493 30.13 -2.56 14.82
CA GLU A 493 30.12 -3.91 14.25
C GLU A 493 29.46 -4.96 15.17
N ASN A 494 29.30 -4.65 16.45
CA ASN A 494 28.76 -5.57 17.46
C ASN A 494 27.32 -5.24 17.87
N GLY A 495 26.64 -4.35 17.13
CA GLY A 495 25.31 -3.86 17.47
C GLY A 495 24.32 -3.97 16.33
N TYR A 496 23.11 -4.42 16.65
CA TYR A 496 22.02 -4.61 15.69
C TYR A 496 20.71 -4.10 16.25
N TYR A 497 19.90 -3.49 15.39
CA TYR A 497 18.58 -2.99 15.70
C TYR A 497 17.53 -3.59 14.78
N GLN A 498 16.37 -3.91 15.34
CA GLN A 498 15.20 -4.34 14.63
C GLN A 498 13.97 -3.63 15.15
N ALA A 499 13.09 -3.16 14.27
CA ALA A 499 11.82 -2.57 14.67
C ALA A 499 10.62 -3.12 13.89
N LEU A 500 9.58 -3.42 14.67
CA LEU A 500 8.24 -3.73 14.22
C LEU A 500 7.26 -3.05 15.18
N TYR A 501 7.01 -1.76 14.94
CA TYR A 501 6.28 -0.89 15.86
C TYR A 501 4.94 -1.54 16.30
N PRO A 502 4.64 -1.58 17.61
CA PRO A 502 5.23 -0.81 18.71
C PRO A 502 6.39 -1.47 19.46
N GLN A 503 6.94 -2.57 18.94
CA GLN A 503 8.08 -3.27 19.53
C GLN A 503 9.36 -2.94 18.77
N SER A 504 10.48 -2.89 19.50
CA SER A 504 11.79 -2.93 18.87
C SER A 504 12.80 -3.66 19.73
N TRP A 505 13.87 -4.14 19.10
CA TRP A 505 14.88 -4.98 19.68
C TRP A 505 16.25 -4.39 19.37
N THR A 506 17.10 -4.27 20.38
CA THR A 506 18.48 -3.84 20.23
C THR A 506 19.41 -4.89 20.80
N THR A 507 20.22 -5.49 19.96
CA THR A 507 21.17 -6.54 20.33
C THR A 507 22.57 -5.94 20.44
N TYR A 508 23.28 -6.30 21.52
CA TYR A 508 24.67 -5.94 21.76
C TYR A 508 25.48 -7.21 22.01
N ASP A 509 26.39 -7.52 21.10
CA ASP A 509 27.30 -8.65 21.23
C ASP A 509 28.57 -8.17 21.97
N LEU A 510 28.97 -8.87 23.03
CA LEU A 510 30.20 -8.60 23.78
C LEU A 510 31.18 -9.75 23.59
N PRO A 511 31.80 -9.91 22.41
CA PRO A 511 32.59 -11.09 22.06
C PRO A 511 33.76 -11.31 23.02
N GLY A 512 34.43 -10.24 23.46
CA GLY A 512 35.52 -10.34 24.45
C GLY A 512 35.07 -10.81 25.85
N GLN A 513 33.77 -10.78 26.13
CA GLN A 513 33.18 -11.20 27.40
C GLN A 513 32.33 -12.47 27.27
N ASN A 514 32.16 -13.03 26.06
CA ASN A 514 31.23 -14.12 25.77
C ASN A 514 29.85 -13.89 26.43
N VAL A 515 29.34 -12.67 26.33
CA VAL A 515 28.01 -12.28 26.81
C VAL A 515 27.28 -11.60 25.67
N ARG A 516 25.97 -11.84 25.56
CA ARG A 516 25.11 -11.18 24.61
C ARG A 516 23.93 -10.54 25.33
N LEU A 517 23.60 -9.32 24.94
CA LEU A 517 22.50 -8.55 25.54
C LEU A 517 21.46 -8.25 24.47
N LEU A 518 20.19 -8.45 24.81
CA LEU A 518 19.06 -8.06 23.97
C LEU A 518 18.13 -7.16 24.78
N CYS A 519 17.97 -5.91 24.35
CA CYS A 519 16.98 -4.99 24.87
C CYS A 519 15.74 -5.02 23.99
N LYS A 520 14.65 -5.62 24.48
CA LYS A 520 13.31 -5.50 23.90
C LYS A 520 12.63 -4.28 24.51
N GLN A 521 12.28 -3.29 23.68
CA GLN A 521 11.46 -2.16 24.09
C GLN A 521 10.01 -2.39 23.67
N LEU A 522 9.09 -1.88 24.48
CA LEU A 522 7.66 -1.94 24.19
C LEU A 522 6.94 -0.70 24.69
N SER A 523 6.03 -0.20 23.87
CA SER A 523 4.99 0.75 24.27
C SER A 523 3.60 0.14 24.08
N PRO A 524 2.63 0.46 24.95
CA PRO A 524 1.27 0.00 24.79
C PRO A 524 0.65 0.76 23.60
N PHE A 525 0.57 0.10 22.45
CA PHE A 525 -0.10 0.59 21.25
C PHE A 525 -0.88 -0.59 20.67
N ILE A 526 -2.14 -0.69 21.11
CA ILE A 526 -2.98 -1.86 20.92
C ILE A 526 -4.29 -1.38 20.27
N PRO A 527 -4.57 -1.78 19.02
CA PRO A 527 -5.81 -1.40 18.34
C PRO A 527 -7.04 -1.76 19.17
N ASN A 528 -8.03 -0.85 19.19
CA ASN A 528 -9.25 -0.92 20.01
C ASN A 528 -9.06 -0.96 21.54
N ASP A 529 -7.84 -0.85 22.06
CA ASP A 529 -7.61 -0.54 23.47
C ASP A 529 -7.50 0.97 23.64
N TYR A 530 -8.48 1.57 24.32
CA TYR A 530 -8.57 3.02 24.54
C TYR A 530 -8.04 3.44 25.92
N LYS A 531 -7.58 2.49 26.75
CA LYS A 531 -7.00 2.75 28.06
C LYS A 531 -5.48 2.66 27.97
N ASP A 532 -4.98 1.45 27.75
CA ASP A 532 -3.54 1.19 27.86
C ASP A 532 -2.79 1.85 26.70
N SER A 533 -3.41 1.94 25.52
CA SER A 533 -2.84 2.66 24.39
C SER A 533 -2.65 4.15 24.62
N SER A 534 -3.21 4.74 25.69
CA SER A 534 -3.06 6.17 26.00
C SER A 534 -1.94 6.48 27.01
N LEU A 535 -1.25 5.45 27.53
CA LEU A 535 -0.36 5.61 28.67
C LEU A 535 1.01 6.19 28.30
N PRO A 536 1.55 7.15 29.08
CA PRO A 536 2.89 7.69 28.90
C PRO A 536 3.96 6.79 29.50
N VAL A 537 4.07 5.57 28.98
CA VAL A 537 4.95 4.53 29.52
C VAL A 537 5.72 3.77 28.45
N ALA A 538 6.86 3.21 28.86
CA ALA A 538 7.65 2.28 28.09
C ALA A 538 8.24 1.20 29.00
N SER A 539 8.32 -0.03 28.49
CA SER A 539 9.05 -1.12 29.13
C SER A 539 10.34 -1.45 28.36
N PHE A 540 11.39 -1.78 29.10
CA PHE A 540 12.67 -2.24 28.58
C PHE A 540 13.04 -3.57 29.23
N VAL A 541 12.88 -4.65 28.48
CA VAL A 541 13.19 -6.02 28.91
C VAL A 541 14.56 -6.40 28.37
N TRP A 542 15.48 -6.68 29.28
CA TRP A 542 16.84 -7.09 28.98
C TRP A 542 16.99 -8.60 29.14
N TYR A 543 17.29 -9.28 28.05
CA TYR A 543 17.72 -10.67 28.06
C TYR A 543 19.25 -10.69 28.05
N ILE A 544 19.82 -11.38 29.03
CA ILE A 544 21.26 -11.45 29.28
C ILE A 544 21.67 -12.91 29.09
N GLU A 545 22.39 -13.18 28.01
CA GLU A 545 22.88 -14.52 27.67
C GLU A 545 24.34 -14.67 28.09
N ASN A 546 24.61 -15.65 28.95
CA ASN A 546 25.96 -16.02 29.33
C ASN A 546 26.45 -17.21 28.49
N LEU A 547 27.40 -16.95 27.58
CA LEU A 547 28.01 -17.99 26.75
C LEU A 547 29.27 -18.59 27.39
N ASN A 548 29.65 -18.18 28.60
CA ASN A 548 30.79 -18.74 29.33
C ASN A 548 30.43 -20.07 30.00
N ASP A 549 31.47 -20.77 30.46
CA ASP A 549 31.37 -21.97 31.28
C ASP A 549 31.40 -21.66 32.79
N GLU A 550 31.51 -20.39 33.17
CA GLU A 550 31.47 -19.89 34.56
C GLU A 550 30.33 -18.85 34.72
N PRO A 551 29.74 -18.71 35.93
CA PRO A 551 28.73 -17.70 36.17
C PRO A 551 29.31 -16.29 36.03
N VAL A 552 28.49 -15.37 35.51
CA VAL A 552 28.85 -13.97 35.34
C VAL A 552 27.84 -13.09 36.09
N GLU A 553 28.33 -12.11 36.83
CA GLU A 553 27.48 -11.09 37.45
C GLU A 553 27.38 -9.92 36.47
N VAL A 554 26.15 -9.60 36.05
CA VAL A 554 25.85 -8.56 35.07
C VAL A 554 24.98 -7.50 35.70
N SER A 555 25.46 -6.26 35.65
CA SER A 555 24.75 -5.09 36.13
C SER A 555 24.34 -4.23 34.94
N ILE A 556 23.05 -3.91 34.84
CA ILE A 556 22.53 -2.97 33.85
C ILE A 556 22.06 -1.74 34.61
N MET A 557 22.63 -0.58 34.29
CA MET A 557 22.26 0.71 34.85
C MET A 557 21.46 1.49 33.81
N PHE A 558 20.30 2.00 34.21
CA PHE A 558 19.49 2.94 33.45
C PHE A 558 19.62 4.35 34.05
N THR A 559 20.15 5.28 33.27
CA THR A 559 20.34 6.68 33.68
C THR A 559 19.31 7.57 33.01
N TRP A 560 18.77 8.54 33.75
CA TRP A 560 17.81 9.52 33.24
C TRP A 560 18.07 10.91 33.81
N GLN A 561 18.11 11.92 32.94
CA GLN A 561 18.29 13.32 33.30
C GLN A 561 16.95 14.01 33.55
N ALA A 562 16.93 14.95 34.50
CA ALA A 562 15.89 15.94 34.59
C ALA A 562 15.90 16.88 33.37
N GLY A 563 14.77 17.57 33.15
CA GLY A 563 14.54 18.43 31.98
C GLY A 563 13.59 17.80 30.96
N SER A 564 13.53 18.39 29.77
CA SER A 564 12.97 17.76 28.58
C SER A 564 14.12 17.20 27.72
N ALA A 565 14.41 17.80 26.58
CA ALA A 565 15.57 17.42 25.74
C ALA A 565 16.65 18.51 25.69
N SER A 566 16.25 19.78 25.74
CA SER A 566 17.14 20.92 25.58
C SER A 566 16.81 22.04 26.57
N ASN A 567 17.64 23.08 26.60
CA ASN A 567 17.36 24.27 27.40
C ASN A 567 16.34 25.22 26.75
N GLU A 568 15.74 24.83 25.62
CA GLU A 568 14.70 25.63 24.96
C GLU A 568 13.47 25.82 25.86
N PHE A 569 13.07 24.74 26.55
CA PHE A 569 12.02 24.80 27.56
C PHE A 569 12.62 24.59 28.94
N LEU A 570 12.84 25.69 29.66
CA LEU A 570 13.40 25.66 31.01
C LEU A 570 12.48 24.91 31.97
N CYS A 571 13.00 23.84 32.58
CA CYS A 571 12.37 23.19 33.72
C CYS A 571 12.77 23.88 35.04
N LYS A 572 11.82 23.90 35.98
CA LYS A 572 12.00 24.43 37.34
C LYS A 572 11.57 23.39 38.38
N ASP A 573 11.77 23.71 39.66
CA ASP A 573 11.27 22.93 40.80
C ASP A 573 11.69 21.45 40.76
N ILE A 574 12.93 21.21 40.31
CA ILE A 574 13.45 19.87 40.07
C ILE A 574 13.78 19.22 41.42
N SER A 575 13.22 18.03 41.62
CA SER A 575 13.53 17.18 42.78
C SER A 575 13.58 15.72 42.40
N HIS A 576 14.45 14.98 43.09
CA HIS A 576 14.67 13.56 42.87
C HIS A 576 14.41 12.80 44.16
N GLU A 577 13.72 11.67 44.06
CA GLU A 577 13.25 10.87 45.19
C GLU A 577 13.43 9.38 44.87
N SER A 578 14.11 8.63 45.77
CA SER A 578 14.19 7.17 45.68
C SER A 578 12.84 6.59 46.08
N ILE A 579 12.36 5.61 45.34
CA ILE A 579 11.05 4.99 45.58
C ILE A 579 11.22 3.47 45.63
N HIS A 580 10.67 2.89 46.69
CA HIS A 580 10.47 1.45 46.81
C HIS A 580 8.98 1.21 46.95
N ILE A 581 8.45 0.30 46.14
CA ILE A 581 7.04 -0.05 46.19
C ILE A 581 6.87 -1.55 46.02
N SER A 582 5.90 -2.09 46.72
CA SER A 582 5.49 -3.50 46.62
C SER A 582 3.98 -3.54 46.59
N LYS A 583 3.40 -3.96 45.48
CA LYS A 583 1.95 -4.03 45.27
C LYS A 583 1.63 -5.15 44.28
N ASP A 584 0.57 -5.91 44.55
CA ASP A 584 0.05 -6.96 43.67
C ASP A 584 1.14 -7.98 43.24
N ASP A 585 1.91 -8.48 44.22
CA ASP A 585 3.05 -9.40 44.05
C ASP A 585 4.25 -8.87 43.22
N ILE A 586 4.18 -7.63 42.72
CA ILE A 586 5.32 -6.94 42.11
C ILE A 586 5.98 -6.03 43.14
N SER A 587 7.28 -6.24 43.33
CA SER A 587 8.15 -5.28 44.00
C SER A 587 9.03 -4.58 42.96
N ALA A 588 9.19 -3.27 43.11
CA ALA A 588 10.03 -2.46 42.24
C ALA A 588 10.72 -1.35 43.02
N THR A 589 11.93 -1.04 42.60
CA THR A 589 12.76 0.02 43.19
C THR A 589 13.21 0.94 42.07
N GLY A 590 13.13 2.25 42.29
CA GLY A 590 13.41 3.23 41.26
C GLY A 590 13.55 4.65 41.79
N ILE A 591 13.42 5.61 40.87
CA ILE A 591 13.54 7.03 41.16
C ILE A 591 12.40 7.79 40.49
N SER A 592 11.81 8.73 41.21
CA SER A 592 10.94 9.78 40.68
C SER A 592 11.71 11.09 40.54
N ILE A 593 11.57 11.74 39.38
CA ILE A 593 12.11 13.06 39.06
C ILE A 593 10.92 13.99 38.80
N LYS A 594 10.59 14.81 39.79
CA LYS A 594 9.50 15.79 39.71
C LYS A 594 10.04 17.13 39.26
N GLN A 595 9.35 17.77 38.33
CA GLN A 595 9.74 19.05 37.74
C GLN A 595 8.55 19.81 37.15
N THR A 596 8.73 21.10 36.92
CA THR A 596 7.75 21.98 36.26
C THR A 596 8.26 22.38 34.88
N LEU A 597 7.57 21.98 33.82
CA LEU A 597 7.86 22.30 32.41
C LEU A 597 6.78 23.27 31.88
N ARG A 598 7.13 24.52 31.58
CA ARG A 598 6.18 25.57 31.14
C ARG A 598 4.91 25.66 32.03
N ASP A 599 5.09 25.69 33.35
CA ASP A 599 4.01 25.72 34.35
C ASP A 599 3.09 24.48 34.33
N MET A 600 3.54 23.37 33.74
CA MET A 600 2.89 22.07 33.76
C MET A 600 3.74 21.09 34.57
N ASN A 601 3.12 20.35 35.48
CA ASN A 601 3.82 19.38 36.31
C ASN A 601 4.19 18.16 35.46
N LEU A 602 5.46 17.79 35.47
CA LEU A 602 6.02 16.62 34.82
C LEU A 602 6.78 15.80 35.83
N GLU A 603 6.47 14.51 35.92
CA GLU A 603 7.19 13.54 36.73
C GLU A 603 7.72 12.43 35.82
N TYR A 604 9.03 12.27 35.73
CA TYR A 604 9.60 11.03 35.21
C TYR A 604 9.72 10.01 36.32
N CYS A 605 9.44 8.76 36.02
CA CYS A 605 9.72 7.65 36.92
C CYS A 605 10.48 6.57 36.16
N ILE A 606 11.67 6.20 36.65
CA ILE A 606 12.43 5.05 36.16
C ILE A 606 12.47 3.99 37.26
N MET A 607 12.14 2.75 36.94
CA MET A 607 12.06 1.67 37.93
C MET A 607 12.64 0.38 37.39
N GLY A 608 13.30 -0.37 38.26
CA GLY A 608 13.70 -1.76 38.02
C GLY A 608 12.77 -2.72 38.77
N LYS A 609 12.37 -3.80 38.11
CA LYS A 609 11.55 -4.86 38.72
C LYS A 609 12.40 -5.77 39.60
N LYS A 610 11.99 -5.95 40.86
CA LYS A 610 12.64 -6.83 41.82
C LYS A 610 12.27 -8.28 41.51
N GLU A 611 13.29 -9.11 41.35
CA GLU A 611 13.17 -10.56 41.21
C GLU A 611 13.97 -11.24 42.34
N PRO A 612 13.72 -12.53 42.66
CA PRO A 612 14.41 -13.22 43.75
C PRO A 612 15.94 -13.19 43.63
N ASP A 613 16.44 -13.22 42.41
CA ASP A 613 17.86 -13.43 42.10
C ASP A 613 18.61 -12.14 41.72
N ASN A 614 17.94 -10.98 41.80
CA ASN A 614 18.53 -9.70 41.42
C ASN A 614 18.65 -8.73 42.60
N ILE A 615 19.56 -7.76 42.47
CA ILE A 615 19.75 -6.67 43.44
C ILE A 615 19.52 -5.37 42.69
N ILE A 616 18.73 -4.48 43.28
CA ILE A 616 18.45 -3.16 42.72
C ILE A 616 19.07 -2.11 43.61
N THR A 617 19.87 -1.23 43.01
CA THR A 617 20.48 -0.09 43.68
C THR A 617 20.16 1.19 42.91
N THR A 618 20.11 2.32 43.60
CA THR A 618 19.73 3.60 43.00
C THR A 618 20.73 4.69 43.34
N ARG A 619 20.81 5.71 42.50
CA ARG A 619 21.53 6.95 42.78
C ARG A 619 20.62 8.13 42.47
N THR A 620 20.19 8.82 43.54
CA THR A 620 19.11 9.82 43.49
C THR A 620 19.49 11.06 42.70
N ASN A 621 20.71 11.59 42.82
CA ASN A 621 21.09 12.82 42.12
C ASN A 621 22.61 12.88 41.89
N PHE A 622 23.00 13.25 40.67
CA PHE A 622 24.34 13.73 40.34
C PHE A 622 24.26 14.74 39.18
N ASN A 623 25.17 15.72 39.16
CA ASN A 623 25.27 16.69 38.08
C ASN A 623 26.09 16.16 36.90
N VAL A 624 25.49 16.09 35.71
CA VAL A 624 26.14 15.56 34.50
C VAL A 624 27.26 16.46 33.95
N GLU A 625 27.34 17.71 34.42
CA GLU A 625 28.43 18.64 34.09
C GLU A 625 29.57 18.63 35.13
N SER A 626 29.39 17.92 36.25
CA SER A 626 30.39 17.78 37.30
C SER A 626 31.25 16.55 37.05
N GLU A 627 32.52 16.75 36.71
CA GLU A 627 33.49 15.66 36.46
C GLU A 627 33.59 14.70 37.64
N ILE A 628 33.61 15.25 38.87
CA ILE A 628 33.73 14.47 40.10
C ILE A 628 32.48 13.62 40.32
N GLU A 629 31.28 14.24 40.25
CA GLU A 629 30.04 13.52 40.55
C GLU A 629 29.74 12.45 39.51
N GLY A 630 29.91 12.75 38.22
CA GLY A 630 29.72 11.78 37.14
C GLY A 630 30.74 10.64 37.18
N ARG A 631 32.00 10.94 37.52
CA ARG A 631 33.03 9.91 37.76
C ARG A 631 32.70 9.01 38.94
N ASN A 632 32.13 9.56 40.02
CA ASN A 632 31.75 8.76 41.18
C ASN A 632 30.68 7.72 40.84
N VAL A 633 29.71 8.05 39.97
CA VAL A 633 28.73 7.07 39.47
C VAL A 633 29.40 5.92 38.73
N TRP A 634 30.38 6.23 37.88
CA TRP A 634 31.14 5.22 37.16
C TRP A 634 31.98 4.36 38.10
N LEU A 635 32.63 5.00 39.09
CA LEU A 635 33.44 4.31 40.09
C LEU A 635 32.62 3.33 40.93
N ASP A 636 31.44 3.76 41.42
CA ASP A 636 30.49 2.88 42.13
C ASP A 636 30.26 1.60 41.29
N LEU A 637 29.84 1.77 40.04
CA LEU A 637 29.54 0.65 39.15
C LEU A 637 30.76 -0.23 38.86
N THR A 638 31.96 0.34 38.74
CA THR A 638 33.18 -0.44 38.48
C THR A 638 33.77 -1.13 39.71
N ASP A 639 33.48 -0.67 40.93
CA ASP A 639 34.03 -1.23 42.15
C ASP A 639 33.36 -2.58 42.48
N ASP A 640 32.03 -2.57 42.61
CA ASP A 640 31.26 -3.73 43.02
C ASP A 640 30.08 -4.09 42.10
N GLY A 641 29.90 -3.36 40.99
CA GLY A 641 28.78 -3.58 40.07
C GLY A 641 27.48 -2.91 40.51
N ARG A 642 27.49 -2.10 41.57
CA ARG A 642 26.30 -1.52 42.19
C ARG A 642 26.43 -0.01 42.29
N LEU A 643 25.33 0.64 42.65
CA LEU A 643 25.32 2.07 42.94
C LEU A 643 25.35 2.28 44.45
N THR A 644 26.17 3.22 44.91
CA THR A 644 26.17 3.63 46.32
C THR A 644 24.93 4.48 46.56
N GLU A 645 23.99 3.94 47.34
CA GLU A 645 22.78 4.65 47.73
C GLU A 645 23.14 5.79 48.68
N ILE A 646 22.95 7.03 48.22
CA ILE A 646 23.00 8.19 49.11
C ILE A 646 21.58 8.37 49.63
N GLU A 647 21.25 7.68 50.72
CA GLU A 647 19.97 7.81 51.42
C GLU A 647 19.67 9.30 51.67
N SER A 648 18.55 9.75 51.15
CA SER A 648 18.02 11.09 51.38
C SER A 648 16.53 10.90 51.60
N GLN A 649 16.10 10.84 52.86
CA GLN A 649 14.67 10.78 53.25
C GLN A 649 13.89 12.07 52.90
N SER A 650 14.46 12.94 52.06
CA SER A 650 13.88 14.23 51.67
C SER A 650 14.22 14.54 50.21
N PRO A 651 13.30 15.18 49.45
CA PRO A 651 13.54 15.61 48.08
C PRO A 651 14.77 16.54 48.02
N ARG A 652 15.75 16.22 47.19
CA ARG A 652 16.90 17.12 46.96
C ARG A 652 16.54 18.16 45.92
N ILE A 653 16.63 19.44 46.27
CA ILE A 653 16.61 20.53 45.29
C ILE A 653 17.76 20.30 44.32
N ALA A 654 17.43 20.10 43.04
CA ALA A 654 18.39 19.78 42.01
C ALA A 654 18.45 20.86 40.92
N THR A 655 19.47 20.78 40.05
CA THR A 655 19.66 21.74 38.95
C THR A 655 19.23 21.12 37.62
N LEU A 656 19.08 21.92 36.56
CA LEU A 656 18.62 21.47 35.23
C LEU A 656 19.48 20.35 34.61
N ASN A 657 20.74 20.20 35.05
CA ASN A 657 21.68 19.17 34.60
C ASN A 657 21.83 18.01 35.61
N SER A 658 20.85 17.80 36.48
CA SER A 658 20.84 16.67 37.39
C SER A 658 20.31 15.40 36.71
N ALA A 659 20.88 14.26 37.06
CA ALA A 659 20.46 12.95 36.58
C ALA A 659 20.41 11.95 37.73
N SER A 660 19.73 10.84 37.45
CA SER A 660 19.46 9.74 38.37
C SER A 660 19.76 8.41 37.70
N CYS A 661 20.08 7.40 38.50
CA CYS A 661 20.37 6.06 38.00
C CYS A 661 19.61 4.99 38.78
N VAL A 662 19.13 3.97 38.09
CA VAL A 662 18.65 2.71 38.68
C VAL A 662 19.47 1.58 38.08
N CYS A 663 20.03 0.71 38.91
CA CYS A 663 20.85 -0.40 38.45
C CYS A 663 20.31 -1.73 38.96
N ILE A 664 20.12 -2.70 38.06
CA ILE A 664 19.78 -4.08 38.36
C ILE A 664 21.02 -4.94 38.16
N THR A 665 21.47 -5.61 39.22
CA THR A 665 22.56 -6.59 39.21
C THR A 665 21.99 -7.99 39.31
N THR A 666 22.36 -8.88 38.39
CA THR A 666 21.89 -10.28 38.36
C THR A 666 23.06 -11.22 38.09
N THR A 667 23.07 -12.37 38.76
CA THR A 667 24.01 -13.45 38.45
C THR A 667 23.41 -14.36 37.37
N VAL A 668 24.16 -14.59 36.30
CA VAL A 668 23.74 -15.40 35.15
C VAL A 668 24.60 -16.66 35.09
N GLU A 669 23.97 -17.81 35.26
CA GLU A 669 24.63 -19.12 35.26
C GLU A 669 25.25 -19.45 33.89
N PRO A 670 26.25 -20.34 33.83
CA PRO A 670 26.85 -20.79 32.57
C PRO A 670 25.81 -21.27 31.56
N LYS A 671 25.96 -20.88 30.30
CA LYS A 671 25.08 -21.30 29.18
C LYS A 671 23.59 -21.06 29.43
N SER A 672 23.26 -19.98 30.14
CA SER A 672 21.88 -19.64 30.51
C SER A 672 21.52 -18.20 30.13
N ILE A 673 20.23 -17.92 30.14
CA ILE A 673 19.66 -16.59 29.93
C ILE A 673 18.95 -16.15 31.21
N LYS A 674 19.16 -14.90 31.61
CA LYS A 674 18.39 -14.22 32.66
C LYS A 674 17.73 -12.97 32.10
N VAL A 675 16.64 -12.56 32.74
CA VAL A 675 15.82 -11.40 32.33
C VAL A 675 15.84 -10.34 33.42
N SER A 676 16.03 -9.09 33.01
CA SER A 676 15.90 -7.90 33.85
C SER A 676 14.92 -6.92 33.21
N GLU A 677 13.97 -6.38 33.97
CA GLU A 677 12.92 -5.50 33.44
C GLU A 677 13.00 -4.10 34.06
N PHE A 678 13.01 -3.08 33.20
CA PHE A 678 12.86 -1.67 33.58
C PHE A 678 11.56 -1.09 33.02
N ALA A 679 10.98 -0.14 33.73
CA ALA A 679 9.89 0.71 33.24
C ALA A 679 10.28 2.19 33.31
N LEU A 680 9.80 2.95 32.33
CA LEU A 680 9.86 4.41 32.28
C LEU A 680 8.44 4.94 32.16
N ALA A 681 8.08 5.94 32.97
CA ALA A 681 6.85 6.71 32.84
C ALA A 681 7.13 8.21 32.82
N TRP A 682 6.35 9.00 32.08
CA TRP A 682 6.35 10.47 32.12
C TRP A 682 4.95 11.00 32.40
N HIS A 683 4.66 11.16 33.69
CA HIS A 683 3.36 11.59 34.16
C HIS A 683 3.21 13.12 34.03
N MET A 684 2.30 13.56 33.15
CA MET A 684 2.02 14.97 32.87
C MET A 684 0.51 15.17 32.62
N PRO A 685 -0.32 15.09 33.67
CA PRO A 685 -1.77 14.89 33.54
C PRO A 685 -2.51 16.15 33.07
N LYS A 686 -2.02 17.33 33.46
CA LYS A 686 -2.61 18.63 33.14
C LYS A 686 -1.69 19.38 32.19
N ILE A 687 -2.23 19.83 31.07
CA ILE A 687 -1.49 20.55 30.04
C ILE A 687 -2.15 21.87 29.66
N LYS A 688 -1.36 22.75 29.02
CA LYS A 688 -1.79 23.99 28.40
C LYS A 688 -1.14 24.10 27.02
N PHE A 689 -1.87 24.67 26.07
CA PHE A 689 -1.31 25.06 24.77
C PHE A 689 -0.56 26.38 24.85
N GLY A 690 0.12 26.79 23.77
CA GLY A 690 0.96 27.98 23.75
C GLY A 690 0.23 29.28 24.09
N TYR A 691 -1.06 29.39 23.73
CA TYR A 691 -1.90 30.55 24.09
C TYR A 691 -2.28 30.57 25.58
N GLY A 692 -2.38 29.39 26.21
CA GLY A 692 -2.56 29.25 27.66
C GLY A 692 -3.92 29.67 28.19
N SER A 693 -4.99 29.68 27.37
CA SER A 693 -6.31 30.15 27.82
C SER A 693 -7.08 29.13 28.65
N LYS A 694 -6.80 27.84 28.48
CA LYS A 694 -7.46 26.74 29.20
C LYS A 694 -6.43 25.71 29.68
N ILE A 695 -6.74 25.07 30.80
CA ILE A 695 -6.03 23.87 31.28
C ILE A 695 -6.84 22.66 30.84
N TYR A 696 -6.17 21.70 30.23
CA TYR A 696 -6.76 20.45 29.77
C TYR A 696 -6.21 19.27 30.56
N THR A 697 -7.02 18.23 30.66
CA THR A 697 -6.65 16.97 31.30
C THR A 697 -6.41 15.92 30.22
N LYS A 698 -5.29 15.19 30.30
CA LYS A 698 -4.99 14.10 29.36
C LYS A 698 -5.90 12.89 29.62
N TRP A 699 -6.28 12.24 28.52
CA TRP A 699 -7.23 11.13 28.49
C TRP A 699 -6.88 9.98 29.45
N TYR A 700 -5.61 9.56 29.50
CA TYR A 700 -5.20 8.40 30.30
C TYR A 700 -5.54 8.52 31.79
N THR A 701 -5.66 9.74 32.31
CA THR A 701 -5.93 9.98 33.72
C THR A 701 -7.31 9.46 34.14
N LYS A 702 -8.27 9.36 33.23
CA LYS A 702 -9.65 8.88 33.47
C LYS A 702 -9.71 7.45 34.03
N PHE A 703 -8.68 6.64 33.80
CA PHE A 703 -8.67 5.22 34.17
C PHE A 703 -7.99 4.93 35.51
N PHE A 704 -7.53 5.97 36.21
CA PHE A 704 -6.85 5.84 37.49
C PHE A 704 -7.50 6.79 38.51
N ASP A 705 -7.31 6.47 39.77
CA ASP A 705 -7.69 7.37 40.86
C ASP A 705 -6.79 8.61 40.85
N GLN A 706 -7.41 9.77 40.68
CA GLN A 706 -6.75 11.06 40.51
C GLN A 706 -5.97 11.50 41.77
N GLU A 707 -6.34 11.00 42.95
CA GLU A 707 -5.64 11.34 44.20
C GLU A 707 -4.32 10.58 44.34
N THR A 708 -4.23 9.40 43.73
CA THR A 708 -3.08 8.49 43.90
C THR A 708 -2.24 8.31 42.63
N LEU A 709 -2.73 8.76 41.47
CA LEU A 709 -2.04 8.66 40.19
C LEU A 709 -0.73 9.47 40.18
N ASN A 710 0.38 8.77 39.92
CA ASN A 710 1.71 9.32 39.74
C ASN A 710 2.55 8.41 38.82
N GLY A 711 3.79 8.80 38.53
CA GLY A 711 4.70 8.03 37.68
C GLY A 711 4.96 6.60 38.17
N THR A 712 5.04 6.39 39.49
CA THR A 712 5.27 5.07 40.10
C THR A 712 4.10 4.11 39.85
N VAL A 713 2.86 4.59 39.97
CA VAL A 713 1.66 3.80 39.68
C VAL A 713 1.65 3.36 38.21
N LEU A 714 2.06 4.24 37.29
CA LEU A 714 2.16 3.92 35.86
C LEU A 714 3.25 2.90 35.56
N CYS A 715 4.42 2.99 36.21
CA CYS A 715 5.48 1.98 36.10
C CYS A 715 5.03 0.61 36.62
N LEU A 716 4.33 0.55 37.75
CA LEU A 716 3.76 -0.70 38.26
C LEU A 716 2.70 -1.29 37.33
N HIS A 717 1.80 -0.46 36.81
CA HIS A 717 0.81 -0.89 35.83
C HIS A 717 1.49 -1.47 34.58
N THR A 718 2.60 -0.86 34.15
CA THR A 718 3.42 -1.35 33.04
C THR A 718 4.00 -2.74 33.33
N MET A 719 4.66 -2.92 34.48
CA MET A 719 5.26 -4.22 34.84
C MET A 719 4.21 -5.33 35.03
N ASN A 720 3.01 -4.98 35.51
CA ASN A 720 1.89 -5.92 35.66
C ASN A 720 1.29 -6.35 34.33
N ASN A 721 1.17 -5.45 33.35
CA ASN A 721 0.41 -5.69 32.13
C ASN A 721 1.26 -5.93 30.88
N ARG A 722 2.59 -5.76 30.95
CA ARG A 722 3.49 -5.91 29.79
C ARG A 722 3.27 -7.22 29.04
N LEU A 723 3.19 -8.35 29.72
CA LEU A 723 3.01 -9.65 29.06
C LEU A 723 1.67 -9.73 28.32
N THR A 724 0.60 -9.20 28.92
CA THR A 724 -0.72 -9.07 28.29
C THR A 724 -0.64 -8.15 27.06
N TRP A 725 0.10 -7.05 27.14
CA TRP A 725 0.31 -6.15 26.02
C TRP A 725 1.07 -6.83 24.89
N GLU A 726 2.14 -7.58 25.19
CA GLU A 726 2.88 -8.35 24.19
C GLU A 726 1.99 -9.36 23.46
N GLU A 727 1.15 -10.10 24.20
CA GLU A 727 0.21 -11.04 23.60
C GLU A 727 -0.82 -10.33 22.72
N ALA A 728 -1.38 -9.22 23.18
CA ALA A 728 -2.31 -8.40 22.41
C ALA A 728 -1.66 -7.85 21.14
N ILE A 729 -0.43 -7.35 21.23
CA ILE A 729 0.33 -6.81 20.10
C ILE A 729 0.58 -7.91 19.06
N ASN A 730 1.09 -9.06 19.50
CA ASN A 730 1.33 -10.18 18.60
C ASN A 730 0.03 -10.61 17.92
N LYS A 731 -1.08 -10.71 18.66
CA LYS A 731 -2.38 -11.14 18.14
C LYS A 731 -2.90 -10.28 16.99
N TRP A 732 -2.77 -8.94 17.04
CA TRP A 732 -3.27 -8.09 15.96
C TRP A 732 -2.31 -8.02 14.77
N GLN A 733 -1.00 -8.22 14.98
CA GLN A 733 -0.02 -8.25 13.89
C GLN A 733 -0.03 -9.59 13.15
N GLN A 734 -0.24 -10.70 13.88
CA GLN A 734 -0.08 -12.07 13.38
C GLN A 734 -0.81 -12.36 12.05
N PRO A 735 -2.08 -11.95 11.83
CA PRO A 735 -2.78 -12.25 10.59
C PRO A 735 -2.07 -11.72 9.33
N VAL A 736 -1.41 -10.56 9.43
CA VAL A 736 -0.62 -9.98 8.34
C VAL A 736 0.76 -10.66 8.26
N LEU A 737 1.37 -10.94 9.42
CA LEU A 737 2.70 -11.55 9.46
C LEU A 737 2.71 -12.99 8.92
N ASP A 738 1.68 -13.79 9.20
CA ASP A 738 1.55 -15.18 8.73
C ASP A 738 1.21 -15.29 7.26
N ASP A 739 0.84 -14.19 6.63
CA ASP A 739 0.44 -14.18 5.24
C ASP A 739 1.63 -14.32 4.29
N SER A 740 1.85 -15.53 3.79
CA SER A 740 2.94 -15.82 2.85
C SER A 740 2.86 -15.11 1.50
N LEU A 741 1.67 -14.58 1.12
CA LEU A 741 1.49 -13.85 -0.14
C LEU A 741 1.93 -12.39 -0.05
N LEU A 742 2.08 -11.86 1.17
CA LEU A 742 2.50 -10.49 1.39
C LEU A 742 4.04 -10.38 1.45
N PRO A 743 4.65 -9.43 0.71
CA PRO A 743 6.08 -9.19 0.78
C PRO A 743 6.55 -8.80 2.20
N ASP A 744 7.76 -9.24 2.57
CA ASP A 744 8.32 -8.96 3.90
C ASP A 744 8.53 -7.45 4.15
N TRP A 745 8.89 -6.70 3.10
CA TRP A 745 9.03 -5.23 3.18
C TRP A 745 7.70 -4.56 3.52
N TYR A 746 6.57 -5.06 2.98
CA TYR A 746 5.25 -4.49 3.20
C TYR A 746 4.80 -4.68 4.64
N LYS A 747 5.04 -5.89 5.19
CA LYS A 747 4.79 -6.20 6.60
C LYS A 747 5.56 -5.26 7.52
N SER A 748 6.82 -4.97 7.18
CA SER A 748 7.61 -3.99 7.93
C SER A 748 7.03 -2.59 7.81
N ALA A 749 6.71 -2.14 6.60
CA ALA A 749 6.22 -0.79 6.33
C ALA A 749 4.89 -0.51 7.03
N LEU A 750 3.91 -1.42 6.90
CA LEU A 750 2.56 -1.26 7.45
C LEU A 750 2.58 -0.96 8.96
N PHE A 751 3.33 -1.77 9.72
CA PHE A 751 3.40 -1.59 11.17
C PHE A 751 4.30 -0.41 11.55
N ASN A 752 5.47 -0.25 10.91
CA ASN A 752 6.40 0.82 11.28
C ASN A 752 5.86 2.23 10.95
N GLU A 753 5.12 2.43 9.86
CA GLU A 753 4.49 3.73 9.56
C GLU A 753 3.42 4.12 10.60
N SER A 754 2.85 3.15 11.32
CA SER A 754 1.87 3.43 12.38
C SER A 754 2.46 4.19 13.58
N TYR A 755 3.79 4.34 13.65
CA TYR A 755 4.46 5.17 14.66
C TYR A 755 3.91 6.59 14.73
N PHE A 756 3.48 7.13 13.57
CA PHE A 756 3.07 8.52 13.46
C PHE A 756 1.74 8.81 14.19
N ILE A 757 0.92 7.79 14.47
CA ILE A 757 -0.32 8.00 15.23
C ILE A 757 0.01 8.42 16.68
N ALA A 758 1.09 7.90 17.25
CA ALA A 758 1.60 8.31 18.56
C ALA A 758 2.54 9.53 18.44
N ASP A 759 3.58 9.41 17.59
CA ASP A 759 4.70 10.36 17.45
C ASP A 759 4.47 11.42 16.37
N GLY A 760 3.20 11.68 16.05
CA GLY A 760 2.74 12.71 15.13
C GLY A 760 2.29 13.97 15.86
N GLY A 761 2.77 14.24 17.07
CA GLY A 761 2.32 15.41 17.84
C GLY A 761 0.99 15.14 18.53
N SER A 762 0.67 13.86 18.77
CA SER A 762 -0.66 13.45 19.19
C SER A 762 -1.02 13.99 20.57
N ILE A 763 -2.29 14.37 20.72
CA ILE A 763 -2.90 14.90 21.94
C ILE A 763 -4.27 14.24 22.10
N TRP A 764 -4.53 13.74 23.30
CA TRP A 764 -5.81 13.13 23.64
C TRP A 764 -6.31 13.68 24.96
N LEU A 765 -7.43 14.38 24.91
CA LEU A 765 -7.99 15.14 26.02
C LEU A 765 -9.26 14.51 26.54
N ASP A 766 -9.37 14.44 27.86
CA ASP A 766 -10.65 14.20 28.52
C ASP A 766 -11.44 15.50 28.59
N VAL A 767 -12.67 15.45 28.07
CA VAL A 767 -13.60 16.58 27.96
C VAL A 767 -15.00 16.22 28.45
N ASN A 768 -15.12 15.18 29.28
CA ASN A 768 -16.42 14.68 29.74
C ASN A 768 -17.28 15.75 30.42
N ASP A 769 -16.64 16.72 31.09
CA ASP A 769 -17.31 17.82 31.80
C ASP A 769 -17.84 18.94 30.86
N ASP A 770 -17.49 18.93 29.57
CA ASP A 770 -17.90 19.95 28.60
C ASP A 770 -19.23 19.58 27.93
N THR A 771 -20.34 19.90 28.59
CA THR A 771 -21.70 19.53 28.16
C THR A 771 -22.13 20.16 26.83
N ALA A 772 -21.39 21.15 26.31
CA ALA A 772 -21.63 21.74 25.00
C ALA A 772 -21.15 20.85 23.85
N LEU A 773 -20.31 19.84 24.13
CA LEU A 773 -19.77 18.95 23.11
C LEU A 773 -20.72 17.76 22.81
N PRO A 774 -20.73 17.29 21.54
CA PRO A 774 -21.39 16.04 21.16
C PRO A 774 -21.09 14.88 22.12
N GLU A 775 -22.08 14.02 22.34
CA GLU A 775 -21.97 12.89 23.28
C GLU A 775 -20.80 11.97 22.94
N HIS A 776 -20.58 11.67 21.66
CA HIS A 776 -19.46 10.83 21.21
C HIS A 776 -18.09 11.41 21.64
N ILE A 777 -17.89 12.73 21.50
CA ILE A 777 -16.67 13.41 21.92
C ILE A 777 -16.51 13.36 23.44
N ARG A 778 -17.59 13.52 24.21
CA ARG A 778 -17.53 13.39 25.68
C ARG A 778 -17.17 11.97 26.12
N ASN A 779 -17.68 10.98 25.41
CA ASN A 779 -17.45 9.57 25.71
C ASN A 779 -16.04 9.11 25.37
N TRP A 780 -15.43 9.63 24.29
CA TRP A 780 -14.15 9.16 23.75
C TRP A 780 -13.02 10.20 23.77
N GLY A 781 -13.29 11.41 24.23
CA GLY A 781 -12.33 12.50 24.31
C GLY A 781 -12.07 13.20 22.97
N ARG A 782 -11.33 14.30 23.03
CA ARG A 782 -10.81 14.99 21.82
C ARG A 782 -9.46 14.43 21.45
N PHE A 783 -9.35 13.93 20.24
CA PHE A 783 -8.09 13.44 19.70
C PHE A 783 -7.62 14.31 18.55
N GLY A 784 -6.33 14.61 18.52
CA GLY A 784 -5.74 15.08 17.30
C GLY A 784 -4.23 14.97 17.27
N TYR A 785 -3.69 15.10 16.07
CA TYR A 785 -2.29 14.92 15.74
C TYR A 785 -1.93 15.87 14.60
N LEU A 786 -0.66 16.19 14.46
CA LEU A 786 -0.17 17.17 13.50
C LEU A 786 -0.13 16.59 12.10
N GLU A 787 -0.24 17.48 11.13
CA GLU A 787 0.02 17.20 9.73
C GLU A 787 1.44 16.65 9.50
N GLY A 788 2.43 17.29 10.14
CA GLY A 788 3.80 16.79 10.20
C GLY A 788 4.62 17.46 11.29
N HIS A 789 5.89 17.05 11.43
CA HIS A 789 6.81 17.64 12.42
C HIS A 789 7.15 19.11 12.09
N GLU A 790 7.16 19.47 10.80
CA GLU A 790 7.39 20.84 10.31
C GLU A 790 6.09 21.64 10.16
N TYR A 791 4.98 20.95 9.88
CA TYR A 791 3.69 21.53 9.54
C TYR A 791 2.75 21.34 10.74
N ARG A 792 2.75 22.34 11.62
CA ARG A 792 2.14 22.27 12.97
C ARG A 792 0.66 22.64 12.96
N MET A 793 -0.09 21.99 12.09
CA MET A 793 -1.55 22.13 12.00
C MET A 793 -2.18 20.82 12.49
N MET A 794 -3.14 20.91 13.40
CA MET A 794 -3.80 19.74 13.98
C MET A 794 -4.90 19.22 13.07
N ASN A 795 -4.88 17.91 12.83
CA ASN A 795 -5.85 17.17 12.04
C ASN A 795 -6.09 17.73 10.64
N THR A 796 -5.08 18.30 9.98
CA THR A 796 -5.24 18.87 8.62
C THR A 796 -6.02 17.93 7.71
N TYR A 797 -7.20 18.37 7.29
CA TYR A 797 -8.29 17.49 6.94
C TYR A 797 -8.18 16.92 5.53
N ASP A 798 -7.63 17.71 4.61
CA ASP A 798 -7.32 17.27 3.26
C ASP A 798 -6.21 16.21 3.25
N VAL A 799 -5.33 16.21 4.25
CA VAL A 799 -4.27 15.20 4.45
C VAL A 799 -4.79 14.01 5.27
N HIS A 800 -5.62 14.27 6.29
CA HIS A 800 -6.34 13.27 7.08
C HIS A 800 -7.17 12.33 6.19
N PHE A 801 -7.70 12.81 5.07
CA PHE A 801 -8.34 11.96 4.03
C PHE A 801 -7.53 10.72 3.64
N TYR A 802 -6.20 10.83 3.55
CA TYR A 802 -5.31 9.72 3.24
C TYR A 802 -4.92 8.95 4.51
N ALA A 803 -4.64 9.67 5.60
CA ALA A 803 -4.14 9.08 6.83
C ALA A 803 -5.19 8.30 7.63
N SER A 804 -6.46 8.71 7.55
CA SER A 804 -7.55 8.26 8.41
C SER A 804 -7.95 6.81 8.20
N PHE A 805 -7.49 6.17 7.12
CA PHE A 805 -7.58 4.71 6.97
C PHE A 805 -6.92 3.97 8.14
N ALA A 806 -5.83 4.49 8.69
CA ALA A 806 -5.19 3.89 9.86
C ALA A 806 -6.05 4.05 11.11
N LEU A 807 -6.59 5.25 11.35
CA LEU A 807 -7.42 5.52 12.53
C LEU A 807 -8.75 4.76 12.50
N ILE A 808 -9.47 4.74 11.39
CA ILE A 808 -10.75 4.02 11.32
C ILE A 808 -10.58 2.51 11.50
N GLN A 809 -9.45 1.93 11.06
CA GLN A 809 -9.17 0.50 11.21
C GLN A 809 -8.65 0.14 12.60
N LEU A 810 -7.87 1.01 13.23
CA LEU A 810 -7.20 0.71 14.51
C LEU A 810 -7.89 1.30 15.74
N TRP A 811 -8.39 2.53 15.65
CA TRP A 811 -9.11 3.26 16.72
C TRP A 811 -10.35 3.97 16.16
N PRO A 812 -11.37 3.23 15.68
CA PRO A 812 -12.55 3.81 15.05
C PRO A 812 -13.23 4.88 15.91
N GLN A 813 -13.27 4.72 17.24
CA GLN A 813 -13.94 5.69 18.10
C GLN A 813 -13.23 7.06 18.11
N LEU A 814 -11.91 7.10 17.89
CA LEU A 814 -11.16 8.35 17.76
C LEU A 814 -11.40 9.00 16.40
N GLU A 815 -11.46 8.21 15.33
CA GLU A 815 -11.82 8.74 14.01
C GLU A 815 -13.21 9.39 14.04
N LEU A 816 -14.22 8.68 14.59
CA LEU A 816 -15.56 9.24 14.73
C LEU A 816 -15.56 10.51 15.59
N SER A 817 -14.73 10.59 16.64
CA SER A 817 -14.57 11.80 17.46
C SER A 817 -14.03 12.99 16.64
N ILE A 818 -13.02 12.76 15.79
CA ILE A 818 -12.51 13.79 14.86
C ILE A 818 -13.64 14.27 13.93
N GLN A 819 -14.43 13.35 13.36
CA GLN A 819 -15.53 13.73 12.47
C GLN A 819 -16.57 14.61 13.17
N HIS A 820 -16.89 14.34 14.45
CA HIS A 820 -17.76 15.21 15.24
C HIS A 820 -17.13 16.57 15.56
N ASP A 821 -15.81 16.64 15.80
CA ASP A 821 -15.11 17.92 15.99
C ASP A 821 -15.16 18.78 14.72
N TYR A 822 -14.99 18.16 13.55
CA TYR A 822 -15.16 18.82 12.26
C TYR A 822 -16.60 19.26 12.02
N ALA A 823 -17.58 18.41 12.34
CA ALA A 823 -18.99 18.76 12.23
C ALA A 823 -19.35 20.01 13.05
N THR A 824 -18.85 20.07 14.29
CA THR A 824 -19.00 21.23 15.18
C THR A 824 -18.32 22.48 14.59
N SER A 825 -17.17 22.31 13.96
CA SER A 825 -16.40 23.40 13.36
C SER A 825 -17.01 23.95 12.06
N ILE A 826 -17.74 23.14 11.30
CA ILE A 826 -18.42 23.54 10.06
C ILE A 826 -19.53 24.57 10.34
N ILE A 827 -20.26 24.39 11.44
CA ILE A 827 -21.31 25.32 11.89
C ILE A 827 -20.78 26.50 12.71
N CYS A 828 -19.45 26.60 12.89
CA CYS A 828 -18.80 27.76 13.49
C CYS A 828 -18.33 28.78 12.44
N GLU A 829 -18.36 30.06 12.83
CA GLU A 829 -17.78 31.18 12.10
C GLU A 829 -16.73 31.89 12.97
N LYS A 830 -15.64 32.36 12.34
CA LYS A 830 -14.62 33.20 12.97
C LYS A 830 -14.38 34.42 12.08
N LEU A 831 -14.96 35.55 12.51
CA LEU A 831 -14.95 36.84 11.79
C LEU A 831 -13.58 37.57 11.81
N GLU A 832 -12.58 37.02 12.50
CA GLU A 832 -11.23 37.59 12.52
C GLU A 832 -10.69 37.70 11.08
N SER A 833 -10.36 38.92 10.65
CA SER A 833 -9.80 39.16 9.32
C SER A 833 -8.30 38.87 9.30
N ARG A 834 -7.84 38.10 8.30
CA ARG A 834 -6.44 37.70 8.13
C ARG A 834 -6.00 37.93 6.69
N ALA A 835 -4.76 38.37 6.51
CA ALA A 835 -4.14 38.47 5.20
C ALA A 835 -3.49 37.13 4.83
N TYR A 836 -3.89 36.56 3.68
CA TYR A 836 -3.35 35.31 3.18
C TYR A 836 -2.02 35.53 2.45
N LEU A 837 -1.05 34.64 2.66
CA LEU A 837 0.34 34.87 2.24
C LEU A 837 0.50 34.82 0.72
N PHE A 838 -0.19 33.92 0.03
CA PHE A 838 0.02 33.72 -1.41
C PHE A 838 -0.55 34.87 -2.22
N CYS A 839 -1.86 35.17 -2.11
CA CYS A 839 -2.52 36.23 -2.87
C CYS A 839 -2.40 37.63 -2.24
N GLY A 840 -2.17 37.73 -0.93
CA GLY A 840 -2.15 38.99 -0.18
C GLY A 840 -3.52 39.60 0.12
N GLN A 841 -4.61 38.92 -0.26
CA GLN A 841 -5.97 39.35 0.06
C GLN A 841 -6.32 39.06 1.52
N SER A 842 -7.24 39.85 2.07
CA SER A 842 -7.78 39.63 3.40
C SER A 842 -9.10 38.87 3.33
N GLY A 843 -9.26 37.84 4.15
CA GLY A 843 -10.51 37.11 4.32
C GLY A 843 -10.80 36.80 5.79
N GLN A 844 -11.92 36.14 6.04
CA GLN A 844 -12.29 35.67 7.38
C GLN A 844 -11.47 34.42 7.72
N ARG A 845 -11.08 34.25 8.99
CA ARG A 845 -10.39 33.04 9.45
C ARG A 845 -11.20 31.76 9.20
N LYS A 846 -12.53 31.82 9.40
CA LYS A 846 -13.43 30.69 9.14
C LYS A 846 -14.80 31.20 8.71
N THR A 847 -15.20 30.82 7.50
CA THR A 847 -16.53 31.10 6.95
C THR A 847 -17.52 29.99 7.31
N LEU A 848 -18.79 30.35 7.53
CA LEU A 848 -19.85 29.41 7.86
C LEU A 848 -20.05 28.33 6.76
N HIS A 849 -20.34 27.10 7.17
CA HIS A 849 -20.55 25.92 6.30
C HIS A 849 -19.34 25.45 5.47
N SER A 850 -18.20 26.15 5.53
CA SER A 850 -16.94 25.61 5.02
C SER A 850 -16.38 24.56 5.98
N VAL A 851 -15.79 23.51 5.44
CA VAL A 851 -14.98 22.57 6.22
C VAL A 851 -13.65 23.29 6.51
N PRO A 852 -13.22 23.42 7.78
CA PRO A 852 -11.93 24.01 8.08
C PRO A 852 -10.79 23.16 7.49
N HIS A 853 -9.67 23.78 7.16
CA HIS A 853 -8.46 23.06 6.74
C HIS A 853 -7.91 22.25 7.92
N ASP A 854 -7.78 22.87 9.09
CA ASP A 854 -7.19 22.27 10.28
C ASP A 854 -7.91 22.75 11.55
N LEU A 855 -7.71 22.01 12.64
CA LEU A 855 -8.25 22.32 13.96
C LEU A 855 -7.32 23.21 14.80
N GLY A 856 -6.29 23.84 14.21
CA GLY A 856 -5.47 24.87 14.85
C GLY A 856 -3.99 24.52 15.03
N ASP A 857 -3.25 25.44 15.64
CA ASP A 857 -1.81 25.33 15.95
C ASP A 857 -1.61 25.11 17.46
N PRO A 858 -0.77 24.15 17.90
CA PRO A 858 -0.44 23.95 19.31
C PRO A 858 0.17 25.18 20.03
N ASP A 859 0.78 26.13 19.31
CA ASP A 859 1.21 27.41 19.89
C ASP A 859 0.06 28.44 20.02
N GLU A 860 -1.12 28.14 19.48
CA GLU A 860 -2.38 28.84 19.72
C GLU A 860 -3.24 28.05 20.73
N GLU A 861 -4.49 27.79 20.38
CA GLU A 861 -5.48 27.09 21.17
C GLU A 861 -6.29 26.18 20.22
N PRO A 862 -5.82 24.96 19.94
CA PRO A 862 -6.51 24.02 19.05
C PRO A 862 -7.97 23.80 19.44
N TRP A 863 -8.81 23.44 18.47
CA TRP A 863 -10.28 23.37 18.51
C TRP A 863 -11.00 24.70 18.77
N LEU A 864 -10.39 25.67 19.45
CA LEU A 864 -10.96 27.01 19.66
C LEU A 864 -10.59 27.96 18.51
N LEU A 865 -9.32 27.92 18.12
CA LEU A 865 -8.69 28.72 17.07
C LEU A 865 -8.32 27.81 15.88
N ILE A 866 -9.34 27.33 15.18
CA ILE A 866 -9.24 26.50 13.96
C ILE A 866 -8.75 27.29 12.74
N ASN A 867 -8.36 26.64 11.64
CA ASN A 867 -7.73 27.27 10.47
C ASN A 867 -6.48 28.08 10.86
N ALA A 868 -5.45 27.39 11.32
CA ALA A 868 -4.13 27.97 11.53
C ALA A 868 -3.39 28.22 10.21
N TYR A 869 -3.68 27.44 9.17
CA TYR A 869 -3.14 27.65 7.83
C TYR A 869 -3.53 29.02 7.25
N ILE A 870 -2.53 29.78 6.79
CA ILE A 870 -2.73 31.14 6.22
C ILE A 870 -2.08 31.32 4.84
N VAL A 871 -1.57 30.27 4.21
CA VAL A 871 -0.92 30.41 2.90
C VAL A 871 -1.97 30.79 1.85
N HIS A 872 -3.10 30.07 1.83
CA HIS A 872 -4.28 30.33 1.01
C HIS A 872 -5.53 30.51 1.88
N ASP A 873 -6.56 31.14 1.31
CA ASP A 873 -7.91 31.06 1.87
C ASP A 873 -8.49 29.68 1.56
N THR A 874 -8.85 28.94 2.60
CA THR A 874 -9.32 27.55 2.48
C THR A 874 -10.85 27.43 2.50
N ALA A 875 -11.58 28.53 2.72
CA ALA A 875 -13.04 28.51 2.80
C ALA A 875 -13.71 28.01 1.51
N ASP A 876 -13.06 28.26 0.37
CA ASP A 876 -13.52 27.89 -0.97
C ASP A 876 -12.64 26.83 -1.64
N TRP A 877 -11.84 26.09 -0.86
CA TRP A 877 -11.16 24.92 -1.40
C TRP A 877 -12.17 23.87 -1.87
N LYS A 878 -11.88 23.26 -3.02
CA LYS A 878 -12.81 22.39 -3.74
C LYS A 878 -12.79 20.96 -3.23
N ASP A 879 -11.74 20.52 -2.54
CA ASP A 879 -11.62 19.16 -2.05
C ASP A 879 -12.09 18.95 -0.61
N LEU A 880 -11.92 19.92 0.31
CA LEU A 880 -12.25 19.77 1.74
C LEU A 880 -13.70 19.32 1.99
N GLY A 881 -14.67 19.96 1.35
CA GLY A 881 -16.09 19.60 1.47
C GLY A 881 -16.38 18.19 0.97
N LEU A 882 -15.81 17.83 -0.20
CA LEU A 882 -15.96 16.52 -0.82
C LEU A 882 -15.33 15.41 0.05
N LYS A 883 -14.13 15.68 0.57
CA LYS A 883 -13.40 14.78 1.48
C LYS A 883 -14.12 14.56 2.80
N TYR A 884 -14.83 15.57 3.32
CA TYR A 884 -15.65 15.42 4.54
C TYR A 884 -16.77 14.43 4.33
N VAL A 885 -17.54 14.62 3.26
CA VAL A 885 -18.65 13.72 2.90
C VAL A 885 -18.16 12.30 2.66
N LEU A 886 -17.05 12.14 1.94
CA LEU A 886 -16.45 10.84 1.67
C LEU A 886 -15.95 10.15 2.94
N GLN A 887 -15.25 10.86 3.83
CA GLN A 887 -14.77 10.30 5.10
C GLN A 887 -15.92 9.84 5.99
N VAL A 888 -16.94 10.68 6.20
CA VAL A 888 -18.13 10.30 6.98
C VAL A 888 -18.81 9.06 6.39
N TYR A 889 -18.90 8.98 5.06
CA TYR A 889 -19.46 7.80 4.40
C TYR A 889 -18.63 6.54 4.62
N ARG A 890 -17.30 6.60 4.42
CA ARG A 890 -16.40 5.47 4.69
C ARG A 890 -16.51 5.00 6.13
N ASP A 891 -16.48 5.94 7.07
CA ASP A 891 -16.51 5.64 8.50
C ASP A 891 -17.83 4.98 8.90
N PHE A 892 -18.94 5.43 8.33
CA PHE A 892 -20.22 4.73 8.44
C PHE A 892 -20.16 3.31 7.83
N ILE A 893 -19.61 3.14 6.63
CA ILE A 893 -19.52 1.81 5.99
C ILE A 893 -18.65 0.84 6.81
N TYR A 894 -17.59 1.32 7.46
CA TYR A 894 -16.69 0.45 8.22
C TYR A 894 -17.21 0.14 9.62
N THR A 895 -17.95 1.07 10.24
CA THR A 895 -18.45 0.90 11.61
C THR A 895 -19.91 0.45 11.69
N GLN A 896 -20.68 0.66 10.62
CA GLN A 896 -22.14 0.48 10.56
C GLN A 896 -22.89 1.24 11.66
N ASN A 897 -22.29 2.33 12.18
CA ASN A 897 -22.87 3.12 13.25
C ASN A 897 -23.93 4.09 12.70
N LYS A 898 -25.20 3.69 12.78
CA LYS A 898 -26.32 4.53 12.31
C LYS A 898 -26.47 5.83 13.10
N GLN A 899 -26.18 5.84 14.41
CA GLN A 899 -26.28 7.05 15.23
C GLN A 899 -25.27 8.12 14.77
N PHE A 900 -24.04 7.69 14.47
CA PHE A 900 -23.02 8.57 13.90
C PHE A 900 -23.51 9.26 12.62
N LEU A 901 -24.15 8.52 11.71
CA LEU A 901 -24.70 9.10 10.49
C LEU A 901 -25.89 10.04 10.78
N ILE A 902 -26.77 9.69 11.72
CA ILE A 902 -27.89 10.54 12.16
C ILE A 902 -27.35 11.89 12.66
N ASP A 903 -26.31 11.87 13.47
CA ASP A 903 -25.72 13.07 14.07
C ASP A 903 -25.07 13.98 13.00
N LEU A 904 -24.47 13.40 11.96
CA LEU A 904 -23.70 14.14 10.96
C LEU A 904 -24.47 14.49 9.68
N TRP A 905 -25.60 13.82 9.41
CA TRP A 905 -26.41 14.05 8.20
C TRP A 905 -26.81 15.52 7.98
N PRO A 906 -27.26 16.28 9.00
CA PRO A 906 -27.57 17.70 8.83
C PRO A 906 -26.37 18.50 8.33
N THR A 907 -25.18 18.22 8.88
CA THR A 907 -23.94 18.90 8.50
C THR A 907 -23.50 18.53 7.10
N ILE A 908 -23.63 17.26 6.70
CA ILE A 908 -23.36 16.81 5.32
C ILE A 908 -24.20 17.63 4.32
N LYS A 909 -25.50 17.83 4.58
CA LYS A 909 -26.36 18.64 3.70
C LYS A 909 -25.90 20.10 3.62
N LEU A 910 -25.47 20.70 4.73
CA LEU A 910 -24.91 22.06 4.73
C LEU A 910 -23.64 22.16 3.88
N VAL A 911 -22.75 21.16 3.98
CA VAL A 911 -21.53 21.08 3.18
C VAL A 911 -21.86 20.91 1.70
N MET A 912 -22.74 19.97 1.33
CA MET A 912 -23.14 19.75 -0.06
C MET A 912 -23.84 20.97 -0.68
N ASN A 913 -24.64 21.70 0.10
CA ASN A 913 -25.23 22.97 -0.35
C ASN A 913 -24.16 24.04 -0.66
N ARG A 914 -23.06 24.07 0.11
CA ARG A 914 -21.92 24.94 -0.19
C ARG A 914 -21.13 24.46 -1.40
N VAL A 915 -20.88 23.15 -1.53
CA VAL A 915 -20.23 22.56 -2.71
C VAL A 915 -21.00 22.92 -3.98
N LYS A 916 -22.33 22.94 -3.93
CA LYS A 916 -23.18 23.32 -5.06
C LYS A 916 -22.94 24.75 -5.56
N THR A 917 -22.51 25.67 -4.70
CA THR A 917 -22.19 27.05 -5.11
C THR A 917 -20.81 27.18 -5.77
N GLN A 918 -20.04 26.09 -5.85
CA GLN A 918 -18.71 26.07 -6.46
C GLN A 918 -18.74 25.62 -7.93
N ASP A 919 -19.91 25.24 -8.44
CA ASP A 919 -20.19 25.11 -9.87
C ASP A 919 -20.50 26.51 -10.42
N THR A 920 -19.58 27.06 -11.22
CA THR A 920 -19.66 28.44 -11.71
C THR A 920 -20.16 28.54 -13.14
N ASP A 921 -20.15 27.44 -13.89
CA ASP A 921 -20.63 27.38 -15.29
C ASP A 921 -21.96 26.62 -15.47
N GLY A 922 -22.48 26.02 -14.40
CA GLY A 922 -23.80 25.38 -14.31
C GLY A 922 -23.86 23.99 -14.96
N ASP A 923 -22.72 23.33 -15.16
CA ASP A 923 -22.63 22.04 -15.82
C ASP A 923 -22.74 20.83 -14.87
N GLY A 924 -22.87 21.09 -13.57
CA GLY A 924 -23.00 20.11 -12.51
C GLY A 924 -21.68 19.68 -11.86
N ILE A 925 -20.52 20.22 -12.23
CA ILE A 925 -19.23 19.89 -11.59
C ILE A 925 -18.62 21.10 -10.88
N VAL A 926 -17.75 20.86 -9.88
CA VAL A 926 -17.04 21.94 -9.19
C VAL A 926 -15.93 22.52 -10.08
N ASP A 927 -15.77 23.84 -10.08
CA ASP A 927 -14.75 24.55 -10.87
C ASP A 927 -13.58 25.00 -10.00
N ASN A 928 -12.37 24.50 -10.27
CA ASN A 928 -11.14 25.05 -9.69
C ASN A 928 -10.86 26.46 -10.24
N GLY A 929 -10.40 27.37 -9.37
CA GLY A 929 -10.37 28.81 -9.64
C GLY A 929 -9.19 29.34 -10.48
N GLY A 930 -8.27 28.49 -10.95
CA GLY A 930 -7.02 28.92 -11.59
C GLY A 930 -5.93 29.38 -10.62
N PHE A 931 -6.10 29.03 -9.34
CA PHE A 931 -5.11 29.11 -8.28
C PHE A 931 -5.18 27.82 -7.47
N ALA A 932 -4.24 27.60 -6.56
CA ALA A 932 -4.26 26.40 -5.73
C ALA A 932 -5.37 26.50 -4.67
N ASP A 933 -6.45 25.75 -4.89
CA ASP A 933 -7.66 25.70 -4.06
C ASP A 933 -8.00 24.26 -3.65
N GLN A 934 -6.98 23.45 -3.38
CA GLN A 934 -7.04 22.05 -2.96
C GLN A 934 -5.69 21.61 -2.36
N THR A 935 -5.58 20.38 -1.83
CA THR A 935 -4.39 19.84 -1.12
C THR A 935 -3.03 20.06 -1.81
N TYR A 936 -2.96 20.03 -3.14
CA TYR A 936 -1.81 20.44 -3.95
C TYR A 936 -1.74 21.98 -4.00
N ASP A 937 -1.46 22.57 -2.83
CA ASP A 937 -1.53 24.01 -2.54
C ASP A 937 -0.50 24.89 -3.28
N ALA A 938 0.36 24.29 -4.10
CA ALA A 938 1.26 24.98 -5.00
C ALA A 938 1.10 24.53 -6.47
N TRP A 939 0.11 23.68 -6.79
CA TRP A 939 -0.21 23.25 -8.15
C TRP A 939 -1.63 23.66 -8.51
N ALA A 940 -1.75 24.78 -9.25
CA ALA A 940 -3.04 25.31 -9.63
C ALA A 940 -3.77 24.41 -10.64
N ALA A 941 -5.09 24.38 -10.57
CA ALA A 941 -6.00 23.79 -11.56
C ALA A 941 -7.07 24.81 -11.95
N THR A 942 -7.63 24.71 -13.15
CA THR A 942 -8.66 25.65 -13.64
C THR A 942 -9.84 24.92 -14.28
N GLY A 943 -11.06 25.28 -13.88
CA GLY A 943 -12.29 24.62 -14.32
C GLY A 943 -12.44 23.23 -13.70
N ALA A 944 -13.05 22.30 -14.41
CA ALA A 944 -13.13 20.91 -13.98
C ALA A 944 -11.71 20.30 -13.91
N SER A 945 -11.35 19.68 -12.79
CA SER A 945 -10.10 18.90 -12.66
C SER A 945 -10.37 17.42 -12.47
N ALA A 946 -9.43 16.56 -12.88
CA ALA A 946 -9.59 15.13 -12.70
C ALA A 946 -9.73 14.75 -11.21
N TYR A 947 -8.94 15.40 -10.36
CA TYR A 947 -8.91 15.18 -8.92
C TYR A 947 -10.19 15.68 -8.22
N CYS A 948 -10.50 16.98 -8.25
CA CYS A 948 -11.69 17.52 -7.56
C CYS A 948 -12.99 17.04 -8.23
N GLY A 949 -13.02 16.93 -9.56
CA GLY A 949 -14.18 16.41 -10.28
C GLY A 949 -14.48 14.94 -9.96
N GLY A 950 -13.43 14.11 -9.85
CA GLY A 950 -13.58 12.71 -9.44
C GLY A 950 -14.07 12.59 -7.99
N LEU A 951 -13.50 13.39 -7.08
CA LEU A 951 -13.98 13.48 -5.69
C LEU A 951 -15.43 13.95 -5.62
N HIS A 952 -15.87 14.82 -6.52
CA HIS A 952 -17.22 15.37 -6.54
C HIS A 952 -18.25 14.31 -6.93
N ILE A 953 -17.98 13.55 -8.00
CA ILE A 953 -18.79 12.39 -8.40
C ILE A 953 -18.89 11.39 -7.24
N ALA A 954 -17.76 11.12 -6.60
CA ALA A 954 -17.68 10.21 -5.47
C ALA A 954 -18.52 10.67 -4.27
N ALA A 955 -18.43 11.96 -3.91
CA ALA A 955 -19.17 12.54 -2.80
C ALA A 955 -20.68 12.58 -3.08
N LEU A 956 -21.10 12.81 -4.34
CA LEU A 956 -22.50 12.76 -4.74
C LEU A 956 -23.09 11.35 -4.60
N ARG A 957 -22.36 10.32 -5.07
CA ARG A 957 -22.74 8.92 -4.83
C ARG A 957 -22.85 8.62 -3.33
N ALA A 958 -21.83 8.95 -2.56
CA ALA A 958 -21.82 8.74 -1.11
C ALA A 958 -23.02 9.44 -0.43
N SER A 959 -23.34 10.67 -0.84
CA SER A 959 -24.48 11.43 -0.31
C SER A 959 -25.82 10.81 -0.68
N MET A 960 -25.97 10.25 -1.88
CA MET A 960 -27.18 9.50 -2.27
C MET A 960 -27.37 8.25 -1.40
N GLU A 961 -26.31 7.46 -1.18
CA GLU A 961 -26.37 6.26 -0.34
C GLU A 961 -26.74 6.62 1.11
N MET A 962 -26.11 7.66 1.66
CA MET A 962 -26.44 8.16 3.00
C MET A 962 -27.87 8.70 3.08
N ALA A 963 -28.35 9.43 2.06
CA ALA A 963 -29.74 9.91 2.00
C ALA A 963 -30.73 8.74 1.99
N GLN A 964 -30.41 7.65 1.30
CA GLN A 964 -31.22 6.43 1.29
C GLN A 964 -31.28 5.77 2.67
N ILE A 965 -30.17 5.72 3.42
CA ILE A 965 -30.14 5.19 4.78
C ILE A 965 -30.93 6.06 5.77
N MET A 966 -30.99 7.37 5.50
CA MET A 966 -31.68 8.38 6.30
C MET A 966 -33.14 8.60 5.88
N ASP A 967 -33.64 7.86 4.88
CA ASP A 967 -34.98 8.00 4.31
C ASP A 967 -35.29 9.44 3.80
N ASP A 968 -34.27 10.19 3.36
CA ASP A 968 -34.38 11.58 2.84
C ASP A 968 -34.57 11.58 1.32
N THR A 969 -35.80 11.24 0.87
CA THR A 969 -36.12 11.11 -0.56
C THR A 969 -35.86 12.38 -1.37
N SER A 970 -36.04 13.56 -0.76
CA SER A 970 -35.77 14.84 -1.43
C SER A 970 -34.30 15.01 -1.81
N SER A 971 -33.39 14.59 -0.93
CA SER A 971 -31.95 14.65 -1.19
C SER A 971 -31.52 13.59 -2.20
N ILE A 972 -32.16 12.42 -2.21
CA ILE A 972 -31.90 11.36 -3.22
C ILE A 972 -32.19 11.90 -4.63
N ASP A 973 -33.39 12.45 -4.85
CA ASP A 973 -33.80 12.96 -6.17
C ASP A 973 -32.88 14.10 -6.65
N GLU A 974 -32.50 15.01 -5.73
CA GLU A 974 -31.59 16.11 -6.03
C GLU A 974 -30.20 15.61 -6.43
N TYR A 975 -29.60 14.74 -5.62
CA TYR A 975 -28.25 14.25 -5.85
C TYR A 975 -28.18 13.30 -7.06
N GLU A 976 -29.25 12.57 -7.39
CA GLU A 976 -29.29 11.75 -8.61
C GLU A 976 -29.22 12.61 -9.88
N VAL A 977 -29.98 13.71 -9.92
CA VAL A 977 -29.95 14.65 -11.05
C VAL A 977 -28.57 15.29 -11.16
N TRP A 978 -28.01 15.72 -10.03
CA TRP A 978 -26.69 16.34 -9.98
C TRP A 978 -25.58 15.38 -10.43
N LEU A 979 -25.58 14.14 -9.93
CA LEU A 979 -24.61 13.11 -10.30
C LEU A 979 -24.63 12.80 -11.81
N LYS A 980 -25.82 12.75 -12.43
CA LYS A 980 -25.95 12.53 -13.89
C LYS A 980 -25.30 13.66 -14.70
N LEU A 981 -25.47 14.92 -14.28
CA LEU A 981 -24.85 16.07 -14.92
C LEU A 981 -23.32 16.06 -14.71
N ALA A 982 -22.86 15.87 -13.47
CA ALA A 982 -21.45 15.83 -13.12
C ALA A 982 -20.68 14.76 -13.91
N LYS A 983 -21.22 13.53 -14.02
CA LYS A 983 -20.61 12.43 -14.77
C LYS A 983 -20.46 12.76 -16.25
N LYS A 984 -21.50 13.36 -16.84
CA LYS A 984 -21.48 13.77 -18.25
C LYS A 984 -20.39 14.83 -18.47
N SER A 985 -20.38 15.88 -17.65
CA SER A 985 -19.37 16.94 -17.75
C SER A 985 -17.94 16.40 -17.57
N TYR A 986 -17.70 15.62 -16.51
CA TYR A 986 -16.38 15.02 -16.23
C TYR A 986 -15.85 14.19 -17.40
N SER A 987 -16.72 13.36 -17.99
CA SER A 987 -16.37 12.58 -19.17
C SER A 987 -16.08 13.44 -20.39
N GLU A 988 -16.94 14.42 -20.70
CA GLU A 988 -16.80 15.26 -21.91
C GLU A 988 -15.61 16.22 -21.83
N LYS A 989 -15.32 16.76 -20.64
CA LYS A 989 -14.24 17.75 -20.43
C LYS A 989 -12.85 17.10 -20.27
N LEU A 990 -12.75 15.95 -19.62
CA LEU A 990 -11.45 15.45 -19.12
C LEU A 990 -10.97 14.15 -19.76
N TRP A 991 -11.85 13.28 -20.24
CA TRP A 991 -11.41 12.02 -20.84
C TRP A 991 -10.78 12.26 -22.22
N ASN A 992 -9.49 11.96 -22.37
CA ASN A 992 -8.74 12.21 -23.60
C ASN A 992 -8.52 10.97 -24.48
N GLY A 993 -9.14 9.83 -24.10
CA GLY A 993 -9.01 8.55 -24.78
C GLY A 993 -7.99 7.57 -24.18
N GLU A 994 -7.09 8.05 -23.31
CA GLU A 994 -6.12 7.20 -22.60
C GLU A 994 -6.19 7.36 -21.07
N TYR A 995 -6.40 8.58 -20.59
CA TYR A 995 -6.46 8.95 -19.17
C TYR A 995 -7.33 10.21 -19.01
N TYR A 996 -7.54 10.66 -17.77
CA TYR A 996 -8.20 11.93 -17.49
C TYR A 996 -7.18 13.07 -17.48
N SER A 997 -7.38 14.06 -18.33
CA SER A 997 -6.60 15.29 -18.35
C SER A 997 -6.64 15.98 -16.98
N TYR A 998 -5.52 16.57 -16.56
CA TYR A 998 -5.35 17.23 -15.26
C TYR A 998 -6.48 18.24 -14.96
N ASP A 999 -6.76 19.13 -15.92
CA ASP A 999 -7.88 20.06 -15.85
C ASP A 999 -8.49 20.38 -17.23
N SER A 1000 -9.63 21.07 -17.24
CA SER A 1000 -10.35 21.47 -18.45
C SER A 1000 -9.88 22.80 -19.04
N SER A 1001 -8.72 23.29 -18.61
CA SER A 1001 -8.17 24.56 -19.09
C SER A 1001 -7.60 24.44 -20.50
N SER A 1002 -7.30 25.59 -21.11
CA SER A 1002 -6.53 25.66 -22.36
C SER A 1002 -5.01 25.79 -22.10
N SER A 1003 -4.56 25.54 -20.87
CA SER A 1003 -3.16 25.66 -20.50
C SER A 1003 -2.30 24.57 -21.16
N ILE A 1004 -0.98 24.76 -21.18
CA ILE A 1004 -0.06 23.76 -21.73
C ILE A 1004 0.00 22.47 -20.87
N HIS A 1005 -0.39 22.55 -19.61
CA HIS A 1005 -0.32 21.46 -18.63
C HIS A 1005 -1.71 20.84 -18.33
N CYS A 1006 -2.76 21.25 -19.03
CA CYS A 1006 -4.09 20.65 -18.87
C CYS A 1006 -4.08 19.14 -19.16
N ASN A 1007 -3.15 18.67 -20.00
CA ASN A 1007 -3.00 17.25 -20.35
C ASN A 1007 -1.96 16.49 -19.53
N SER A 1008 -1.49 17.05 -18.40
CA SER A 1008 -0.53 16.36 -17.54
C SER A 1008 -1.18 15.15 -16.87
N ILE A 1009 -0.40 14.09 -16.72
CA ILE A 1009 -0.80 12.82 -16.11
C ILE A 1009 -0.56 12.96 -14.62
N MET A 1010 -1.64 13.15 -13.86
CA MET A 1010 -1.59 13.25 -12.40
C MET A 1010 -1.67 11.86 -11.77
N SER A 1011 -0.80 11.57 -10.80
CA SER A 1011 -0.80 10.27 -10.09
C SER A 1011 -2.11 10.02 -9.32
N ASP A 1012 -2.76 11.07 -8.86
CA ASP A 1012 -3.95 11.02 -8.00
C ASP A 1012 -5.27 11.35 -8.74
N GLN A 1013 -5.26 11.30 -10.07
CA GLN A 1013 -6.42 11.66 -10.90
C GLN A 1013 -7.67 10.78 -10.67
N LEU A 1014 -7.51 9.64 -9.99
CA LEU A 1014 -8.58 8.70 -9.62
C LEU A 1014 -8.92 8.71 -8.12
N ALA A 1015 -8.56 9.75 -7.37
CA ALA A 1015 -8.79 9.81 -5.92
C ALA A 1015 -10.25 9.54 -5.49
N GLY A 1016 -11.23 10.04 -6.24
CA GLY A 1016 -12.65 9.78 -5.98
C GLY A 1016 -13.05 8.32 -6.22
N PHE A 1017 -12.58 7.72 -7.31
CA PHE A 1017 -12.80 6.30 -7.61
C PHE A 1017 -12.15 5.41 -6.54
N TRP A 1018 -10.89 5.69 -6.20
CA TRP A 1018 -10.15 5.01 -5.14
C TRP A 1018 -10.98 4.92 -3.85
N TYR A 1019 -11.50 6.06 -3.41
CA TYR A 1019 -12.20 6.15 -2.14
C TYR A 1019 -13.54 5.38 -2.16
N LEU A 1020 -14.34 5.53 -3.22
CA LEU A 1020 -15.58 4.77 -3.37
C LEU A 1020 -15.32 3.26 -3.49
N ARG A 1021 -14.29 2.86 -4.22
CA ARG A 1021 -13.91 1.47 -4.41
C ARG A 1021 -13.61 0.79 -3.07
N LEU A 1022 -12.93 1.49 -2.15
CA LEU A 1022 -12.68 1.02 -0.79
C LEU A 1022 -13.90 1.08 0.14
N CYS A 1023 -14.99 1.74 -0.28
CA CYS A 1023 -16.30 1.69 0.38
C CYS A 1023 -17.22 0.59 -0.20
N GLY A 1024 -16.73 -0.24 -1.12
CA GLY A 1024 -17.46 -1.37 -1.70
C GLY A 1024 -18.22 -1.07 -2.99
N HIS A 1025 -18.11 0.16 -3.52
CA HIS A 1025 -18.62 0.49 -4.85
C HIS A 1025 -17.72 -0.12 -5.93
N LYS A 1026 -18.24 -0.23 -7.15
CA LYS A 1026 -17.51 -0.75 -8.31
C LYS A 1026 -17.50 0.30 -9.41
N TYR A 1027 -18.29 0.09 -10.46
CA TYR A 1027 -18.25 0.86 -11.71
C TYR A 1027 -19.58 1.57 -11.99
N GLU A 1028 -20.35 1.88 -10.94
CA GLU A 1028 -21.62 2.60 -11.02
C GLU A 1028 -21.41 4.00 -11.63
N ASP A 1029 -20.32 4.66 -11.23
CA ASP A 1029 -20.02 6.03 -11.61
C ASP A 1029 -18.72 6.24 -12.39
N PHE A 1030 -17.87 5.22 -12.42
CA PHE A 1030 -16.61 5.23 -13.15
C PHE A 1030 -16.54 4.04 -14.10
N GLU A 1031 -16.16 4.28 -15.35
CA GLU A 1031 -16.11 3.24 -16.38
C GLU A 1031 -14.84 2.40 -16.24
N LYS A 1032 -14.99 1.07 -16.09
CA LYS A 1032 -13.86 0.15 -15.87
C LYS A 1032 -12.73 0.33 -16.88
N ASP A 1033 -13.04 0.37 -18.17
CA ASP A 1033 -12.02 0.50 -19.22
C ASP A 1033 -11.18 1.79 -19.07
N ARG A 1034 -11.80 2.87 -18.60
CA ARG A 1034 -11.12 4.15 -18.36
C ARG A 1034 -10.25 4.10 -17.11
N VAL A 1035 -10.72 3.46 -16.06
CA VAL A 1035 -9.96 3.20 -14.82
C VAL A 1035 -8.71 2.37 -15.15
N ASP A 1036 -8.88 1.22 -15.81
CA ASP A 1036 -7.79 0.31 -16.16
C ASP A 1036 -6.76 1.00 -17.07
N SER A 1037 -7.23 1.75 -18.08
CA SER A 1037 -6.37 2.53 -18.97
C SER A 1037 -5.58 3.61 -18.21
N THR A 1038 -6.24 4.30 -17.28
CA THR A 1038 -5.62 5.36 -16.47
C THR A 1038 -4.57 4.81 -15.51
N LEU A 1039 -4.88 3.73 -14.77
CA LEU A 1039 -3.92 3.10 -13.85
C LEU A 1039 -2.69 2.57 -14.60
N ASN A 1040 -2.89 1.92 -15.75
CA ASN A 1040 -1.80 1.47 -16.61
C ASN A 1040 -0.95 2.64 -17.12
N LYS A 1041 -1.59 3.77 -17.47
CA LYS A 1041 -0.88 4.99 -17.88
C LYS A 1041 -0.01 5.52 -16.74
N ILE A 1042 -0.59 5.73 -15.56
CA ILE A 1042 0.11 6.23 -14.36
C ILE A 1042 1.29 5.32 -14.01
N PHE A 1043 1.10 4.01 -13.99
CA PHE A 1043 2.19 3.07 -13.71
C PHE A 1043 3.32 3.19 -14.74
N LYS A 1044 3.00 3.19 -16.03
CA LYS A 1044 4.01 3.30 -17.10
C LYS A 1044 4.77 4.63 -17.08
N THR A 1045 4.11 5.74 -16.75
CA THR A 1045 4.72 7.07 -16.79
C THR A 1045 5.22 7.52 -15.42
N ASN A 1046 4.31 7.71 -14.47
CA ASN A 1046 4.60 8.34 -13.18
C ASN A 1046 5.42 7.44 -12.25
N VAL A 1047 5.42 6.12 -12.47
CA VAL A 1047 6.21 5.16 -11.70
C VAL A 1047 7.42 4.67 -12.50
N MET A 1048 7.22 4.01 -13.64
CA MET A 1048 8.32 3.36 -14.35
C MET A 1048 9.28 4.34 -15.03
N GLN A 1049 8.80 5.47 -15.57
CA GLN A 1049 9.70 6.48 -16.15
C GLN A 1049 10.32 7.41 -15.08
N PHE A 1050 9.89 7.30 -13.82
CA PHE A 1050 10.43 8.07 -12.70
C PHE A 1050 11.21 7.18 -11.72
N GLY A 1051 12.54 7.26 -11.75
CA GLY A 1051 13.36 6.45 -10.85
C GLY A 1051 13.24 4.93 -11.10
N ASN A 1052 12.76 4.51 -12.26
CA ASN A 1052 12.56 3.10 -12.63
C ASN A 1052 11.71 2.32 -11.61
N GLY A 1053 10.65 2.95 -11.08
CA GLY A 1053 9.76 2.39 -10.06
C GLY A 1053 10.35 2.32 -8.65
N LYS A 1054 11.57 2.82 -8.41
CA LYS A 1054 12.25 2.71 -7.12
C LYS A 1054 12.00 3.88 -6.15
N LEU A 1055 11.21 4.88 -6.54
CA LEU A 1055 10.98 6.10 -5.75
C LEU A 1055 9.49 6.37 -5.45
N GLY A 1056 8.56 5.55 -5.93
CA GLY A 1056 7.12 5.81 -5.88
C GLY A 1056 6.57 6.51 -7.13
N ALA A 1057 5.37 7.07 -7.03
CA ALA A 1057 4.68 7.71 -8.15
C ALA A 1057 4.84 9.23 -8.11
N VAL A 1058 5.53 9.80 -9.09
CA VAL A 1058 5.66 11.27 -9.18
C VAL A 1058 4.31 11.91 -9.53
N ASN A 1059 4.02 13.06 -8.93
CA ASN A 1059 2.71 13.68 -9.00
C ASN A 1059 2.32 14.07 -10.42
N GLY A 1060 3.23 14.65 -11.21
CA GLY A 1060 2.95 15.12 -12.56
C GLY A 1060 3.94 14.62 -13.61
N MET A 1061 3.41 14.05 -14.69
CA MET A 1061 4.16 13.74 -15.91
C MET A 1061 3.47 14.35 -17.11
N THR A 1062 4.23 14.88 -18.07
CA THR A 1062 3.69 15.31 -19.36
C THR A 1062 3.21 14.11 -20.18
N LYS A 1063 2.33 14.35 -21.17
CA LYS A 1063 1.90 13.31 -22.12
C LYS A 1063 3.05 12.60 -22.84
N ALA A 1064 4.19 13.29 -23.02
CA ALA A 1064 5.40 12.77 -23.65
C ALA A 1064 6.25 11.88 -22.72
N GLY A 1065 5.86 11.70 -21.45
CA GLY A 1065 6.64 10.91 -20.47
C GLY A 1065 7.82 11.66 -19.85
N GLN A 1066 7.78 13.00 -19.88
CA GLN A 1066 8.77 13.85 -19.20
C GLN A 1066 8.20 14.39 -17.89
N LEU A 1067 9.07 14.65 -16.92
CA LEU A 1067 8.71 15.25 -15.63
C LEU A 1067 7.96 16.57 -15.84
N GLU A 1068 6.83 16.75 -15.15
CA GLU A 1068 6.10 18.02 -15.15
C GLU A 1068 6.78 19.01 -14.19
N ILE A 1069 7.16 20.18 -14.72
CA ILE A 1069 7.98 21.17 -14.00
C ILE A 1069 7.26 22.51 -13.79
N VAL A 1070 5.94 22.54 -14.03
CA VAL A 1070 5.10 23.74 -13.83
C VAL A 1070 5.04 24.12 -12.35
N SER A 1071 4.92 23.14 -11.45
CA SER A 1071 4.91 23.34 -10.01
C SER A 1071 6.03 22.57 -9.34
N MET A 1072 6.46 23.00 -8.15
CA MET A 1072 7.33 22.15 -7.32
C MET A 1072 6.63 20.85 -6.92
N GLN A 1073 5.31 20.88 -6.70
CA GLN A 1073 4.54 19.70 -6.29
C GLN A 1073 4.35 18.71 -7.42
N SER A 1074 4.34 19.15 -8.69
CA SER A 1074 4.27 18.23 -9.82
C SER A 1074 5.56 17.40 -9.98
N GLU A 1075 6.69 17.89 -9.45
CA GLU A 1075 8.00 17.21 -9.48
C GLU A 1075 8.22 16.23 -8.32
N GLU A 1076 7.33 16.27 -7.33
CA GLU A 1076 7.43 15.49 -6.11
C GLU A 1076 6.74 14.13 -6.23
N VAL A 1077 7.26 13.15 -5.51
CA VAL A 1077 6.52 11.95 -5.13
C VAL A 1077 5.94 12.19 -3.76
N TRP A 1078 4.61 12.20 -3.63
CA TRP A 1078 3.97 12.20 -2.32
C TRP A 1078 3.82 10.76 -1.82
N THR A 1079 4.41 10.50 -0.66
CA THR A 1079 4.50 9.16 -0.06
C THR A 1079 3.11 8.57 0.18
N GLY A 1080 2.21 9.36 0.78
CA GLY A 1080 0.84 8.92 1.05
C GLY A 1080 -0.04 8.77 -0.18
N VAL A 1081 0.12 9.65 -1.18
CA VAL A 1081 -0.60 9.50 -2.46
C VAL A 1081 -0.17 8.21 -3.17
N THR A 1082 1.12 7.88 -3.11
CA THR A 1082 1.66 6.64 -3.69
C THR A 1082 1.05 5.39 -3.03
N TYR A 1083 0.90 5.37 -1.70
CA TYR A 1083 0.23 4.26 -1.00
C TYR A 1083 -1.28 4.20 -1.31
N GLY A 1084 -1.97 5.35 -1.36
CA GLY A 1084 -3.36 5.44 -1.79
C GLY A 1084 -3.57 4.85 -3.19
N LEU A 1085 -2.78 5.31 -4.17
CA LEU A 1085 -2.78 4.79 -5.55
C LEU A 1085 -2.53 3.27 -5.60
N SER A 1086 -1.56 2.78 -4.82
CA SER A 1086 -1.23 1.36 -4.74
C SER A 1086 -2.42 0.54 -4.24
N SER A 1087 -3.21 1.08 -3.29
CA SER A 1087 -4.43 0.41 -2.82
C SER A 1087 -5.50 0.32 -3.91
N THR A 1088 -5.65 1.36 -4.75
CA THR A 1088 -6.53 1.31 -5.93
C THR A 1088 -6.06 0.25 -6.92
N MET A 1089 -4.76 0.20 -7.22
CA MET A 1089 -4.18 -0.81 -8.11
C MET A 1089 -4.48 -2.23 -7.61
N ILE A 1090 -4.42 -2.48 -6.30
CA ILE A 1090 -4.76 -3.80 -5.72
C ILE A 1090 -6.24 -4.15 -5.91
N MET A 1091 -7.16 -3.20 -5.71
CA MET A 1091 -8.60 -3.41 -5.91
C MET A 1091 -8.98 -3.69 -7.37
N GLU A 1092 -8.14 -3.23 -8.30
CA GLU A 1092 -8.32 -3.37 -9.75
C GLU A 1092 -7.42 -4.47 -10.36
N ASP A 1093 -6.87 -5.36 -9.53
CA ASP A 1093 -6.04 -6.51 -9.90
C ASP A 1093 -4.64 -6.21 -10.49
N PHE A 1094 -4.13 -4.98 -10.32
CA PHE A 1094 -2.76 -4.56 -10.63
C PHE A 1094 -1.80 -4.78 -9.42
N LYS A 1095 -1.80 -5.99 -8.84
CA LYS A 1095 -1.11 -6.26 -7.56
C LYS A 1095 0.41 -6.12 -7.65
N HIS A 1096 1.00 -6.58 -8.76
CA HIS A 1096 2.46 -6.47 -8.95
C HIS A 1096 2.89 -5.01 -9.07
N GLU A 1097 2.16 -4.23 -9.87
CA GLU A 1097 2.36 -2.80 -10.08
C GLU A 1097 2.20 -2.02 -8.78
N ALA A 1098 1.17 -2.36 -7.98
CA ALA A 1098 0.93 -1.75 -6.68
C ALA A 1098 2.11 -1.94 -5.72
N PHE A 1099 2.59 -3.19 -5.58
CA PHE A 1099 3.71 -3.47 -4.67
C PHE A 1099 5.02 -2.86 -5.18
N LEU A 1100 5.29 -2.87 -6.48
CA LEU A 1100 6.47 -2.19 -7.03
C LEU A 1100 6.44 -0.68 -6.73
N THR A 1101 5.27 -0.06 -6.92
CA THR A 1101 5.04 1.38 -6.69
C THR A 1101 5.27 1.76 -5.23
N SER A 1102 4.70 0.99 -4.30
CA SER A 1102 4.79 1.26 -2.85
C SER A 1102 6.12 0.83 -2.22
N GLU A 1103 6.76 -0.23 -2.73
CA GLU A 1103 8.09 -0.68 -2.28
C GLU A 1103 9.15 0.41 -2.49
N GLY A 1104 9.03 1.20 -3.56
CA GLY A 1104 9.90 2.33 -3.84
C GLY A 1104 9.94 3.35 -2.69
N ILE A 1105 8.80 3.61 -2.04
CA ILE A 1105 8.73 4.51 -0.87
C ILE A 1105 9.46 3.89 0.32
N TYR A 1106 9.12 2.65 0.68
CA TYR A 1106 9.71 1.98 1.84
C TYR A 1106 11.24 1.88 1.71
N ASN A 1107 11.74 1.38 0.58
CA ASN A 1107 13.18 1.22 0.38
C ASN A 1107 13.91 2.56 0.38
N THR A 1108 13.31 3.59 -0.24
CA THR A 1108 13.91 4.94 -0.23
C THR A 1108 13.98 5.49 1.18
N CYS A 1109 12.88 5.47 1.92
CA CYS A 1109 12.84 6.04 3.27
C CYS A 1109 13.70 5.24 4.27
N TYR A 1110 13.52 3.92 4.35
CA TYR A 1110 14.14 3.10 5.41
C TYR A 1110 15.57 2.69 5.09
N ASN A 1111 15.88 2.36 3.83
CA ASN A 1111 17.13 1.66 3.49
C ASN A 1111 18.15 2.56 2.78
N ILE A 1112 17.71 3.60 2.07
CA ILE A 1112 18.57 4.48 1.27
C ILE A 1112 18.78 5.85 1.95
N ALA A 1113 17.70 6.51 2.38
CA ALA A 1113 17.75 7.89 2.86
C ALA A 1113 17.96 8.03 4.37
N GLY A 1114 17.66 6.99 5.16
CA GLY A 1114 17.68 7.07 6.63
C GLY A 1114 16.53 7.89 7.21
N LEU A 1115 15.38 7.88 6.54
CA LEU A 1115 14.12 8.52 6.92
C LEU A 1115 13.17 7.58 7.71
N ALA A 1116 13.66 6.43 8.19
CA ALA A 1116 12.89 5.55 9.07
C ALA A 1116 12.37 6.31 10.30
N PHE A 1117 11.08 6.14 10.64
CA PHE A 1117 10.40 6.86 11.72
C PHE A 1117 10.44 8.40 11.60
N GLN A 1118 10.57 8.89 10.37
CA GLN A 1118 10.45 10.31 10.00
C GLN A 1118 9.99 10.43 8.53
N THR A 1119 9.17 9.49 8.06
CA THR A 1119 8.70 9.41 6.67
C THR A 1119 8.10 10.76 6.25
N PRO A 1120 8.60 11.38 5.17
CA PRO A 1120 8.21 12.74 4.81
C PRO A 1120 6.93 12.76 3.98
N GLU A 1121 6.36 13.96 3.78
CA GLU A 1121 5.30 14.18 2.79
C GLU A 1121 5.80 13.82 1.38
N ALA A 1122 6.92 14.42 0.99
CA ALA A 1122 7.38 14.39 -0.40
C ALA A 1122 8.85 14.00 -0.55
N LEU A 1123 9.16 13.35 -1.67
CA LEU A 1123 10.49 12.98 -2.14
C LEU A 1123 10.70 13.50 -3.57
N THR A 1124 11.94 13.85 -3.94
CA THR A 1124 12.30 14.18 -5.34
C THR A 1124 13.44 13.32 -5.86
N ARG A 1125 13.62 13.28 -7.19
CA ARG A 1125 14.69 12.52 -7.86
C ARG A 1125 16.10 12.99 -7.46
N GLU A 1126 16.24 14.23 -7.01
CA GLU A 1126 17.50 14.86 -6.60
C GLU A 1126 17.91 14.54 -5.15
N ALA A 1127 17.35 13.49 -4.54
CA ALA A 1127 17.54 13.13 -3.14
C ALA A 1127 17.21 14.32 -2.20
N ARG A 1128 15.99 14.85 -2.38
CA ARG A 1128 15.40 15.88 -1.52
C ARG A 1128 14.11 15.39 -0.92
N PHE A 1129 13.82 15.80 0.31
CA PHE A 1129 12.56 15.53 0.99
C PHE A 1129 11.92 16.83 1.48
N ARG A 1130 10.61 16.82 1.74
CA ARG A 1130 9.88 17.95 2.33
C ARG A 1130 8.95 17.47 3.43
N SER A 1131 8.95 18.17 4.56
CA SER A 1131 8.14 17.87 5.75
C SER A 1131 8.40 16.47 6.31
N CYS A 1132 9.48 16.31 7.08
CA CYS A 1132 9.76 15.04 7.78
C CYS A 1132 8.69 14.69 8.81
N GLY A 1133 8.47 13.39 9.03
CA GLY A 1133 7.49 12.87 9.98
C GLY A 1133 6.11 13.41 9.67
N TYR A 1134 5.42 12.77 8.72
CA TYR A 1134 4.20 13.30 8.12
C TYR A 1134 3.03 12.32 8.23
N MET A 1135 1.80 12.82 8.26
CA MET A 1135 0.61 12.00 8.47
C MET A 1135 0.16 11.21 7.23
N ARG A 1136 0.31 11.77 6.02
CA ARG A 1136 -0.19 11.17 4.77
C ARG A 1136 0.31 9.73 4.51
N PRO A 1137 1.57 9.34 4.82
CA PRO A 1137 2.06 7.97 4.74
C PRO A 1137 1.20 6.90 5.43
N LEU A 1138 0.40 7.26 6.44
CA LEU A 1138 -0.53 6.34 7.12
C LEU A 1138 -1.56 5.70 6.16
N SER A 1139 -1.74 6.25 4.96
CA SER A 1139 -2.49 5.64 3.85
C SER A 1139 -1.97 4.26 3.40
N ILE A 1140 -0.81 3.79 3.87
CA ILE A 1140 -0.43 2.38 3.72
C ILE A 1140 -1.49 1.43 4.32
N TRP A 1141 -2.29 1.89 5.29
CA TRP A 1141 -3.44 1.16 5.80
C TRP A 1141 -4.59 1.03 4.79
N ALA A 1142 -4.68 1.89 3.78
CA ALA A 1142 -5.60 1.70 2.66
C ALA A 1142 -5.22 0.48 1.81
N ILE A 1143 -3.92 0.17 1.68
CA ILE A 1143 -3.45 -1.06 1.02
C ILE A 1143 -3.93 -2.29 1.79
N GLN A 1144 -3.81 -2.28 3.12
CA GLN A 1144 -4.28 -3.40 3.95
C GLN A 1144 -5.79 -3.62 3.75
N LYS A 1145 -6.55 -2.53 3.75
CA LYS A 1145 -7.99 -2.58 3.50
C LYS A 1145 -8.34 -3.10 2.10
N ALA A 1146 -7.58 -2.68 1.07
CA ALA A 1146 -7.75 -3.17 -0.29
C ALA A 1146 -7.51 -4.68 -0.40
N ILE A 1147 -6.46 -5.19 0.26
CA ILE A 1147 -6.14 -6.62 0.29
C ILE A 1147 -7.29 -7.42 0.93
N GLU A 1148 -7.81 -6.95 2.06
CA GLU A 1148 -8.94 -7.58 2.76
C GLU A 1148 -10.20 -7.62 1.89
N LEU A 1149 -10.56 -6.50 1.26
CA LEU A 1149 -11.73 -6.40 0.39
C LEU A 1149 -11.59 -7.27 -0.87
N SER A 1150 -10.43 -7.25 -1.53
CA SER A 1150 -10.15 -8.09 -2.71
C SER A 1150 -10.32 -9.59 -2.41
N ARG A 1151 -9.94 -10.02 -1.19
CA ARG A 1151 -10.14 -11.41 -0.74
C ARG A 1151 -11.60 -11.75 -0.48
N LEU A 1152 -12.35 -10.83 0.13
CA LEU A 1152 -13.77 -11.02 0.36
C LEU A 1152 -14.53 -11.13 -0.97
N GLU A 1153 -14.18 -10.32 -1.97
CA GLU A 1153 -14.75 -10.40 -3.32
C GLU A 1153 -14.40 -11.75 -4.00
N ALA A 1154 -13.14 -12.19 -3.91
CA ALA A 1154 -12.71 -13.47 -4.48
C ALA A 1154 -13.43 -14.68 -3.83
N ASN A 1155 -13.63 -14.66 -2.51
CA ASN A 1155 -14.32 -15.74 -1.80
C ASN A 1155 -15.83 -15.74 -2.07
N SER A 1156 -16.45 -14.56 -2.22
CA SER A 1156 -17.88 -14.46 -2.56
C SER A 1156 -18.18 -15.05 -3.94
N ASN A 1157 -17.28 -14.83 -4.91
CA ASN A 1157 -17.41 -15.40 -6.25
C ASN A 1157 -17.25 -16.93 -6.25
N LYS A 1158 -16.39 -17.50 -5.39
CA LYS A 1158 -16.22 -18.96 -5.26
C LYS A 1158 -17.42 -19.68 -4.65
N ASN A 1159 -18.20 -19.02 -3.79
CA ASN A 1159 -19.41 -19.61 -3.20
C ASN A 1159 -20.66 -19.48 -4.09
N GLN A 1160 -20.58 -18.69 -5.17
CA GLN A 1160 -21.65 -18.53 -6.18
C GLN A 1160 -21.49 -19.47 -7.39
N ILE A 1161 -20.30 -20.05 -7.55
CA ILE A 1161 -19.98 -21.11 -8.53
C ILE A 1161 -20.18 -22.45 -7.84
#